data_AF-A0A918HND7-F1
#
_entry.id   AF-A0A918HND7-F1
#
_cell.length_a   1.000
_cell.length_b   1.000
_cell.length_c   1.000
_cell.angle_alpha   90.00
_cell.angle_beta   90.00
_cell.angle_gamma   90.00
#
_symmetry.space_group_name_H-M   'P 1'
#
loop_
_entity.id
_entity.type
_entity.pdbx_description
1 polymer ?
#
loop_
_entity_poly.entity_id
_entity_poly.type
_entity_poly.pdbx_seq_one_letter_code
_entity_poly.pdbx_strand_id
1 'polypeptide(L)'
;MSGPGKDADWYADLVDRLFCRPGASYGPYERITDPVVVLENRLMRVRMQTPGDEYETFEMSVFDGIHEFAGELWEHEVRSLLRLQALNHPALPQISDGGFDATEAIAFTMTQDNGRPLNIDRAVAWAQEHRIAAFEQFSVLVDALSQLHGSGILHRNLTLGALRVKTGHDEGSEHMALGLERFEMSTLIGNLLRSMGSQSQGDKAQQSIRQLYLTPPEHVEPARHLAYLAPETHPSLFDAVPASRRDWDTTDVFGLGVLGFELFCGPVSDCVPDDYAGVAAADESGVRQALSRLHRAMRAHLTHRSEIPAALTRLLRSMLEQRPEARITSYDAARRIERDWEAVCGVWEDKDESQLPHLVAFMPDESVETIYKQRNWVSRSPDDAAGREELKAFFEKELRQAELVRSPNGAFGYATGREEKLREAEWVLIGESAVWFCAYLYDGSAPKDDQRSYDDTLVIKYLRDRDYAQELVNAHPRRRLSRIDLVAYKARQDISHHRTGRPSWTRLTESVSVGARSKDHKDEAFLTALDFLIDYQTVELNARKYPFVRVEEEPGTTGAEAAANTAVLTYDQRRDDDRMHSNALLTAYAAEPRRRPLFGDFVADLGSDEEAFVKLDHAERPYFGRNPIQLQFLRRLDAHSIMVRRIGGGPVPQTGWLRPSTDAGSDIQLGRQARARHSLGNLPGLIRALREPLSIDLGRGRYNDSDDGNLEGNAPSVIRDMLSMHPFYALQGPPGTGKTTVATHAVSRYLTMEKGARVLVSAQSNFALDNLGIRLAEELADGIGKGQILLLREMSEARGIDKVDARLHRHTLPELTRAVVRDITQKLGRQAGTPGRAAATPSEAALAQQWLEQVEANQVEVSDRIKAGANVVLATCSMAATVTDTVRDPSDLFDWVLLEEAAKAWPTEVVTPLVLGVRWTLIGDHRQLGPHRESDLRAFLTSLAGHGDPDVRRHYEARTSYLKALGLFGELFRTQRERPPQSRQVPPLGSLEKQFRMHHLIAEPASRAFYPKEPAEQDHELGLPVSFLTTHDTANEPHGVRSPAFLQNAPLVWIDTTGRPDCADEGYWINTGEVDLVDRLVTDMRPQPSDPTEPDAAGSLAVLTPYAAQVALLKQRGSLRGRVHTVHSFQGREAHRVVVSLVRSTVRGNTLQSVGHVGHGEMINVLMSRARRLLVMVGSLSHFAEHGGSDWRLVTDTVKRFGHVVHADEWE
;
A
#
# COMPACT_ATOMS: atom_id res chain seq x y z
N MET A 1 -36.11 -20.29 34.40
CA MET A 1 -36.91 -19.10 34.79
C MET A 1 -36.81 -18.10 33.65
N SER A 2 -37.91 -17.83 32.96
CA SER A 2 -38.00 -16.82 31.89
C SER A 2 -38.17 -15.44 32.53
N GLY A 3 -37.16 -14.58 32.42
CA GLY A 3 -37.28 -13.17 32.82
C GLY A 3 -38.31 -12.41 31.97
N PRO A 4 -38.73 -11.20 32.39
CA PRO A 4 -39.59 -10.34 31.58
C PRO A 4 -38.94 -10.06 30.21
N GLY A 5 -39.75 -9.99 29.15
CA GLY A 5 -39.26 -9.72 27.80
C GLY A 5 -38.60 -8.35 27.71
N LYS A 6 -37.46 -8.27 27.00
CA LYS A 6 -36.72 -7.03 26.75
C LYS A 6 -37.45 -6.24 25.65
N ASP A 7 -37.88 -5.03 25.97
CA ASP A 7 -38.58 -4.12 25.06
C ASP A 7 -37.62 -3.05 24.48
N ALA A 8 -38.16 -2.16 23.63
CA ALA A 8 -37.37 -1.12 22.98
C ALA A 8 -36.70 -0.17 24.00
N ASP A 9 -37.34 0.10 25.13
CA ASP A 9 -36.81 0.96 26.20
C ASP A 9 -35.61 0.30 26.90
N TRP A 10 -35.66 -1.02 27.14
CA TRP A 10 -34.51 -1.76 27.66
C TRP A 10 -33.30 -1.67 26.72
N TYR A 11 -33.53 -1.86 25.42
CA TYR A 11 -32.46 -1.74 24.42
C TYR A 11 -31.95 -0.30 24.29
N ALA A 12 -32.80 0.71 24.52
CA ALA A 12 -32.37 2.11 24.52
C ALA A 12 -31.38 2.39 25.65
N ASP A 13 -31.65 1.93 26.87
CA ASP A 13 -30.70 2.06 27.99
C ASP A 13 -29.40 1.29 27.74
N LEU A 14 -29.48 0.08 27.17
CA LEU A 14 -28.30 -0.71 26.80
C LEU A 14 -27.42 0.06 25.80
N VAL A 15 -28.01 0.56 24.71
CA VAL A 15 -27.29 1.34 23.69
C VAL A 15 -26.68 2.60 24.31
N ASP A 16 -27.45 3.32 25.13
CA ASP A 16 -26.95 4.53 25.76
C ASP A 16 -25.79 4.26 26.72
N ARG A 17 -25.85 3.18 27.51
CA ARG A 17 -24.74 2.79 28.41
C ARG A 17 -23.47 2.42 27.65
N LEU A 18 -23.61 1.64 26.58
CA LEU A 18 -22.47 1.03 25.89
C LEU A 18 -21.87 1.92 24.80
N PHE A 19 -22.66 2.84 24.22
CA PHE A 19 -22.25 3.61 23.05
C PHE A 19 -22.40 5.14 23.21
N CYS A 20 -23.39 5.63 23.96
CA CYS A 20 -23.72 7.07 23.95
C CYS A 20 -23.20 7.86 25.16
N ARG A 21 -23.19 7.28 26.36
CA ARG A 21 -22.84 8.00 27.60
C ARG A 21 -21.34 8.35 27.65
N PRO A 22 -20.95 9.44 28.35
CA PRO A 22 -19.54 9.70 28.64
C PRO A 22 -18.89 8.50 29.34
N GLY A 23 -17.81 7.95 28.78
CA GLY A 23 -17.17 6.75 29.30
C GLY A 23 -17.69 5.41 28.75
N ALA A 24 -18.65 5.46 27.82
CA ALA A 24 -19.16 4.28 27.11
C ALA A 24 -18.04 3.41 26.50
N SER A 25 -18.20 2.08 26.61
CA SER A 25 -17.19 1.11 26.18
C SER A 25 -16.95 1.07 24.67
N TYR A 26 -17.93 1.50 23.88
CA TYR A 26 -17.86 1.52 22.43
C TYR A 26 -18.15 2.92 21.86
N GLY A 27 -18.35 3.93 22.72
CA GLY A 27 -18.61 5.31 22.31
C GLY A 27 -17.34 6.11 21.96
N PRO A 28 -17.49 7.39 21.59
CA PRO A 28 -18.69 8.21 21.78
C PRO A 28 -19.55 8.30 20.50
N TYR A 29 -20.81 7.89 20.60
CA TYR A 29 -21.80 8.01 19.53
C TYR A 29 -23.08 8.69 20.03
N GLU A 30 -23.90 9.18 19.11
CA GLU A 30 -25.24 9.71 19.41
C GLU A 30 -26.30 8.91 18.67
N ARG A 31 -27.45 8.67 19.31
CA ARG A 31 -28.55 7.92 18.73
C ARG A 31 -29.48 8.85 17.94
N ILE A 32 -29.78 8.50 16.68
CA ILE A 32 -30.66 9.24 15.77
C ILE A 32 -32.11 8.77 15.90
N THR A 33 -32.32 7.46 16.05
CA THR A 33 -33.66 6.84 16.09
C THR A 33 -33.84 5.98 17.34
N ASP A 34 -35.09 5.69 17.71
CA ASP A 34 -35.37 4.66 18.73
C ASP A 34 -34.96 3.26 18.25
N PRO A 35 -34.47 2.40 19.16
CA PRO A 35 -34.30 0.98 18.93
C PRO A 35 -35.51 0.32 18.27
N VAL A 36 -35.28 -0.32 17.13
CA VAL A 36 -36.26 -1.18 16.46
C VAL A 36 -35.93 -2.63 16.77
N VAL A 37 -36.79 -3.31 17.54
CA VAL A 37 -36.65 -4.73 17.82
C VAL A 37 -37.03 -5.52 16.56
N VAL A 38 -36.04 -6.16 15.94
CA VAL A 38 -36.23 -6.98 14.73
C VAL A 38 -36.63 -8.41 15.11
N LEU A 39 -35.98 -8.96 16.14
CA LEU A 39 -36.33 -10.24 16.75
C LEU A 39 -36.35 -10.09 18.27
N GLU A 40 -37.50 -10.38 18.88
CA GLU A 40 -37.66 -10.28 20.34
C GLU A 40 -36.55 -11.04 21.09
N ASN A 41 -35.90 -10.34 22.03
CA ASN A 41 -34.80 -10.85 22.87
C ASN A 41 -33.58 -11.38 22.09
N ARG A 42 -33.40 -11.01 20.81
CA ARG A 42 -32.34 -11.58 19.95
C ARG A 42 -31.67 -10.59 19.02
N LEU A 43 -32.41 -9.71 18.36
CA LEU A 43 -31.86 -8.76 17.38
C LEU A 43 -32.59 -7.44 17.45
N MET A 44 -31.84 -6.35 17.58
CA MET A 44 -32.35 -4.99 17.49
C MET A 44 -31.47 -4.15 16.56
N ARG A 45 -32.04 -3.04 16.09
CA ARG A 45 -31.34 -2.07 15.26
C ARG A 45 -31.56 -0.65 15.74
N VAL A 46 -30.58 0.21 15.48
CA VAL A 46 -30.64 1.61 15.84
C VAL A 46 -29.75 2.43 14.89
N ARG A 47 -30.21 3.61 14.47
CA ARG A 47 -29.37 4.55 13.72
C ARG A 47 -28.63 5.47 14.67
N MET A 48 -27.35 5.70 14.38
CA MET A 48 -26.41 6.43 15.23
C MET A 48 -25.56 7.40 14.40
N GLN A 49 -24.94 8.39 15.03
CA GLN A 49 -24.04 9.35 14.41
C GLN A 49 -22.81 9.63 15.29
N THR A 50 -21.75 10.15 14.69
CA THR A 50 -20.60 10.67 15.44
C THR A 50 -20.94 12.04 16.05
N PRO A 51 -20.64 12.30 17.34
CA PRO A 51 -20.91 13.59 17.96
C PRO A 51 -20.17 14.73 17.23
N GLY A 52 -20.92 15.73 16.77
CA GLY A 52 -20.38 16.88 16.04
C GLY A 52 -20.11 16.64 14.55
N ASP A 53 -20.49 15.49 13.99
CA ASP A 53 -20.45 15.19 12.55
C ASP A 53 -21.79 14.58 12.10
N GLU A 54 -22.76 15.44 11.74
CA GLU A 54 -24.11 15.05 11.29
C GLU A 54 -24.11 14.27 9.96
N TYR A 55 -22.97 14.22 9.25
CA TYR A 55 -22.84 13.51 7.99
C TYR A 55 -22.27 12.09 8.15
N GLU A 56 -21.72 11.76 9.33
CA GLU A 56 -21.21 10.43 9.64
C GLU A 56 -22.27 9.62 10.42
N THR A 57 -23.22 9.03 9.69
CA THR A 57 -24.30 8.22 10.26
C THR A 57 -24.09 6.72 10.04
N PHE A 58 -24.57 5.90 10.97
CA PHE A 58 -24.40 4.45 11.02
C PHE A 58 -25.71 3.73 11.32
N GLU A 59 -25.92 2.55 10.74
CA GLU A 59 -26.90 1.56 11.21
C GLU A 59 -26.16 0.55 12.10
N MET A 60 -26.56 0.44 13.37
CA MET A 60 -26.03 -0.54 14.31
C MET A 60 -27.01 -1.68 14.49
N SER A 61 -26.52 -2.91 14.39
CA SER A 61 -27.27 -4.14 14.72
C SER A 61 -26.69 -4.76 15.98
N VAL A 62 -27.54 -5.03 16.98
CA VAL A 62 -27.14 -5.67 18.24
C VAL A 62 -27.84 -7.01 18.39
N PHE A 63 -27.05 -8.05 18.60
CA PHE A 63 -27.43 -9.43 18.81
C PHE A 63 -27.34 -9.78 20.29
N ASP A 64 -28.42 -10.29 20.86
CA ASP A 64 -28.56 -10.55 22.29
C ASP A 64 -28.51 -12.06 22.61
N GLY A 65 -27.91 -12.38 23.75
CA GLY A 65 -27.72 -13.74 24.24
C GLY A 65 -26.60 -14.52 23.54
N ILE A 66 -25.55 -13.83 23.06
CA ILE A 66 -24.34 -14.43 22.51
C ILE A 66 -23.38 -14.74 23.66
N HIS A 67 -22.86 -15.97 23.73
CA HIS A 67 -21.98 -16.43 24.82
C HIS A 67 -20.59 -16.85 24.30
N GLU A 68 -19.60 -16.99 25.18
CA GLU A 68 -18.15 -17.19 24.89
C GLU A 68 -17.79 -17.75 23.48
N PHE A 69 -17.97 -19.06 23.23
CA PHE A 69 -17.60 -19.68 21.93
C PHE A 69 -18.30 -19.00 20.73
N ALA A 70 -19.54 -18.62 20.96
CA ALA A 70 -20.39 -17.95 20.02
C ALA A 70 -19.92 -16.51 19.72
N GLY A 71 -19.35 -15.85 20.72
CA GLY A 71 -18.69 -14.55 20.60
C GLY A 71 -17.33 -14.60 19.91
N GLU A 72 -16.51 -15.62 20.15
CA GLU A 72 -15.22 -15.79 19.44
C GLU A 72 -15.42 -15.98 17.93
N LEU A 73 -16.42 -16.79 17.58
CA LEU A 73 -16.90 -16.97 16.23
C LEU A 73 -17.38 -15.64 15.63
N TRP A 74 -18.09 -14.81 16.41
CA TRP A 74 -18.53 -13.48 15.97
C TRP A 74 -17.36 -12.56 15.66
N GLU A 75 -16.35 -12.51 16.53
CA GLU A 75 -15.16 -11.70 16.30
C GLU A 75 -14.41 -12.14 15.03
N HIS A 76 -14.37 -13.44 14.71
CA HIS A 76 -13.82 -13.91 13.44
C HIS A 76 -14.61 -13.37 12.24
N GLU A 77 -15.94 -13.36 12.32
CA GLU A 77 -16.78 -12.81 11.26
C GLU A 77 -16.60 -11.30 11.10
N VAL A 78 -16.54 -10.55 12.20
CA VAL A 78 -16.24 -9.11 12.18
C VAL A 78 -14.89 -8.86 11.52
N ARG A 79 -13.87 -9.68 11.78
CA ARG A 79 -12.58 -9.57 11.07
C ARG A 79 -12.76 -9.77 9.57
N SER A 80 -13.49 -10.79 9.12
CA SER A 80 -13.75 -11.05 7.69
C SER A 80 -14.53 -9.90 7.04
N LEU A 81 -15.49 -9.34 7.76
CA LEU A 81 -16.29 -8.19 7.39
C LEU A 81 -15.45 -6.89 7.29
N LEU A 82 -14.55 -6.63 8.24
CA LEU A 82 -13.61 -5.50 8.17
C LEU A 82 -12.63 -5.64 7.00
N ARG A 83 -12.27 -6.86 6.59
CA ARG A 83 -11.47 -7.09 5.37
C ARG A 83 -12.21 -6.67 4.10
N LEU A 84 -13.53 -6.90 4.02
CA LEU A 84 -14.33 -6.45 2.88
C LEU A 84 -14.32 -4.93 2.73
N GLN A 85 -14.23 -4.19 3.84
CA GLN A 85 -14.12 -2.73 3.81
C GLN A 85 -12.92 -2.28 2.96
N ALA A 86 -11.80 -3.02 3.03
CA ALA A 86 -10.60 -2.71 2.26
C ALA A 86 -10.75 -2.94 0.75
N LEU A 87 -11.78 -3.68 0.30
CA LEU A 87 -12.05 -3.85 -1.14
C LEU A 87 -12.68 -2.60 -1.77
N ASN A 88 -13.28 -1.71 -0.95
CA ASN A 88 -13.96 -0.48 -1.37
C ASN A 88 -14.95 -0.69 -2.55
N HIS A 89 -15.64 -1.83 -2.56
CA HIS A 89 -16.56 -2.15 -3.64
C HIS A 89 -17.83 -1.27 -3.55
N PRO A 90 -18.25 -0.57 -4.62
CA PRO A 90 -19.30 0.45 -4.56
C PRO A 90 -20.68 -0.10 -4.19
N ALA A 91 -20.94 -1.40 -4.37
CA ALA A 91 -22.18 -2.05 -3.95
C ALA A 91 -22.06 -2.89 -2.66
N LEU A 92 -20.93 -2.85 -1.96
CA LEU A 92 -20.81 -3.43 -0.61
C LEU A 92 -20.97 -2.33 0.46
N PRO A 93 -21.37 -2.66 1.69
CA PRO A 93 -21.47 -1.70 2.77
C PRO A 93 -20.08 -1.44 3.36
N GLN A 94 -19.92 -0.25 3.91
CA GLN A 94 -18.72 0.10 4.67
C GLN A 94 -18.96 -0.24 6.15
N ILE A 95 -18.18 -1.18 6.67
CA ILE A 95 -18.30 -1.61 8.07
C ILE A 95 -17.40 -0.71 8.90
N SER A 96 -17.98 -0.05 9.89
CA SER A 96 -17.30 0.95 10.72
C SER A 96 -16.83 0.38 12.06
N ASP A 97 -17.62 -0.51 12.65
CA ASP A 97 -17.30 -1.15 13.94
C ASP A 97 -17.99 -2.52 14.07
N GLY A 98 -17.54 -3.31 15.04
CA GLY A 98 -18.18 -4.55 15.44
C GLY A 98 -17.40 -5.26 16.53
N GLY A 99 -18.10 -5.99 17.39
CA GLY A 99 -17.44 -6.70 18.48
C GLY A 99 -18.39 -7.56 19.30
N PHE A 100 -17.80 -8.27 20.27
CA PHE A 100 -18.51 -9.12 21.21
C PHE A 100 -18.29 -8.65 22.66
N ASP A 101 -19.37 -8.44 23.40
CA ASP A 101 -19.36 -8.15 24.83
C ASP A 101 -19.81 -9.36 25.65
N ALA A 102 -18.84 -10.03 26.28
CA ALA A 102 -19.11 -11.17 27.14
C ALA A 102 -19.90 -10.81 28.42
N THR A 103 -19.79 -9.56 28.91
CA THR A 103 -20.43 -9.14 30.18
C THR A 103 -21.92 -8.92 30.02
N GLU A 104 -22.32 -8.32 28.90
CA GLU A 104 -23.72 -8.10 28.54
C GLU A 104 -24.29 -9.24 27.66
N ALA A 105 -23.43 -10.20 27.27
CA ALA A 105 -23.77 -11.29 26.35
C ALA A 105 -24.34 -10.80 25.02
N ILE A 106 -23.76 -9.73 24.47
CA ILE A 106 -24.19 -9.14 23.21
C ILE A 106 -23.08 -9.19 22.17
N ALA A 107 -23.45 -9.22 20.91
CA ALA A 107 -22.55 -8.97 19.79
C ALA A 107 -23.14 -7.87 18.91
N PHE A 108 -22.32 -7.07 18.25
CA PHE A 108 -22.83 -6.00 17.40
C PHE A 108 -21.95 -5.76 16.18
N THR A 109 -22.55 -5.12 15.18
CA THR A 109 -21.88 -4.57 14.00
C THR A 109 -22.46 -3.20 13.71
N MET A 110 -21.60 -2.27 13.28
CA MET A 110 -21.96 -0.94 12.80
C MET A 110 -21.58 -0.85 11.32
N THR A 111 -22.56 -0.51 10.49
CA THR A 111 -22.36 -0.25 9.07
C THR A 111 -22.66 1.21 8.81
N GLN A 112 -21.79 1.89 8.05
CA GLN A 112 -22.07 3.24 7.60
C GLN A 112 -23.36 3.24 6.79
N ASP A 113 -24.24 4.19 7.10
CA ASP A 113 -25.55 4.30 6.49
C ASP A 113 -25.41 4.65 5.00
N ASN A 114 -25.81 3.71 4.14
CA ASN A 114 -25.57 3.78 2.70
C ASN A 114 -26.87 3.91 1.90
N GLY A 115 -27.81 4.70 2.40
CA GLY A 115 -28.98 5.14 1.62
C GLY A 115 -30.27 4.47 2.04
N ARG A 116 -31.24 4.40 1.13
CA ARG A 116 -32.63 4.02 1.46
C ARG A 116 -32.96 2.58 1.03
N PRO A 117 -33.90 1.88 1.70
CA PRO A 117 -34.42 0.60 1.22
C PRO A 117 -34.84 0.67 -0.25
N LEU A 118 -34.58 -0.38 -1.01
CA LEU A 118 -34.98 -0.47 -2.41
C LEU A 118 -36.52 -0.47 -2.53
N ASN A 119 -37.06 0.52 -3.25
CA ASN A 119 -38.41 0.42 -3.79
C ASN A 119 -38.33 -0.30 -5.15
N ILE A 120 -38.72 -1.58 -5.16
CA ILE A 120 -38.58 -2.45 -6.33
C ILE A 120 -39.42 -1.98 -7.52
N ASP A 121 -40.62 -1.44 -7.30
CA ASP A 121 -41.47 -0.96 -8.40
C ASP A 121 -40.85 0.22 -9.12
N ARG A 122 -40.27 1.14 -8.35
CA ARG A 122 -39.50 2.26 -8.91
C ARG A 122 -38.28 1.77 -9.67
N ALA A 123 -37.56 0.77 -9.14
CA ALA A 123 -36.38 0.22 -9.79
C ALA A 123 -36.72 -0.50 -11.11
N VAL A 124 -37.84 -1.24 -11.15
CA VAL A 124 -38.34 -1.88 -12.37
C VAL A 124 -38.76 -0.84 -13.41
N ALA A 125 -39.51 0.20 -13.01
CA ALA A 125 -39.89 1.29 -13.91
C ALA A 125 -38.65 2.00 -14.50
N TRP A 126 -37.69 2.34 -13.65
CA TRP A 126 -36.41 2.94 -14.06
C TRP A 126 -35.64 2.02 -15.01
N ALA A 127 -35.58 0.71 -14.75
CA ALA A 127 -34.86 -0.23 -15.59
C ALA A 127 -35.50 -0.43 -16.97
N GLN A 128 -36.82 -0.26 -17.09
CA GLN A 128 -37.50 -0.28 -18.38
C GLN A 128 -37.14 0.92 -19.25
N GLU A 129 -36.98 2.10 -18.63
CA GLU A 129 -36.56 3.34 -19.29
C GLU A 129 -35.05 3.37 -19.59
N HIS A 130 -34.23 2.80 -18.71
CA HIS A 130 -32.76 2.87 -18.76
C HIS A 130 -32.08 1.50 -18.72
N ARG A 131 -32.39 0.62 -19.68
CA ARG A 131 -31.96 -0.79 -19.70
C ARG A 131 -30.44 -1.02 -19.54
N ILE A 132 -29.62 -0.20 -20.21
CA ILE A 132 -28.16 -0.30 -20.13
C ILE A 132 -27.67 0.07 -18.73
N ALA A 133 -28.16 1.19 -18.17
CA ALA A 133 -27.83 1.62 -16.81
C ALA A 133 -28.26 0.59 -15.76
N ALA A 134 -29.43 -0.04 -15.94
CA ALA A 134 -29.90 -1.12 -15.09
C ALA A 134 -29.03 -2.39 -15.18
N PHE A 135 -28.58 -2.76 -16.38
CA PHE A 135 -27.65 -3.88 -16.57
C PHE A 135 -26.29 -3.62 -15.95
N GLU A 136 -25.80 -2.39 -15.99
CA GLU A 136 -24.57 -2.00 -15.29
C GLU A 136 -24.71 -2.15 -13.78
N GLN A 137 -25.78 -1.62 -13.19
CA GLN A 137 -26.02 -1.77 -11.75
C GLN A 137 -26.18 -3.24 -11.35
N PHE A 138 -26.87 -4.01 -12.18
CA PHE A 138 -26.98 -5.46 -11.99
C PHE A 138 -25.60 -6.14 -12.05
N SER A 139 -24.75 -5.77 -12.99
CA SER A 139 -23.36 -6.26 -13.10
C SER A 139 -22.54 -5.91 -11.86
N VAL A 140 -22.67 -4.68 -11.36
CA VAL A 140 -21.97 -4.24 -10.14
C VAL A 140 -22.43 -5.06 -8.93
N LEU A 141 -23.72 -5.40 -8.81
CA LEU A 141 -24.21 -6.29 -7.75
C LEU A 141 -23.69 -7.72 -7.89
N VAL A 142 -23.60 -8.25 -9.12
CA VAL A 142 -23.06 -9.60 -9.37
C VAL A 142 -21.56 -9.64 -9.05
N ASP A 143 -20.81 -8.61 -9.41
CA ASP A 143 -19.41 -8.46 -9.04
C ASP A 143 -19.26 -8.37 -7.51
N ALA A 144 -20.06 -7.53 -6.84
CA ALA A 144 -20.10 -7.44 -5.38
C ALA A 144 -20.30 -8.81 -4.72
N LEU A 145 -21.21 -9.62 -5.27
CA LEU A 145 -21.47 -10.97 -4.77
C LEU A 145 -20.30 -11.92 -5.05
N SER A 146 -19.62 -11.79 -6.18
CA SER A 146 -18.39 -12.52 -6.48
C SER A 146 -17.29 -12.18 -5.47
N GLN A 147 -17.11 -10.89 -5.17
CA GLN A 147 -16.14 -10.39 -4.18
C GLN A 147 -16.41 -10.94 -2.77
N LEU A 148 -17.68 -10.95 -2.37
CA LEU A 148 -18.11 -11.53 -1.10
C LEU A 148 -17.78 -13.01 -1.00
N HIS A 149 -18.16 -13.79 -2.01
CA HIS A 149 -17.93 -15.23 -2.03
C HIS A 149 -16.44 -15.57 -2.12
N GLY A 150 -15.66 -14.79 -2.88
CA GLY A 150 -14.19 -14.90 -2.94
C GLY A 150 -13.53 -14.64 -1.59
N SER A 151 -14.14 -13.80 -0.75
CA SER A 151 -13.73 -13.55 0.64
C SER A 151 -14.26 -14.60 1.63
N GLY A 152 -14.93 -15.65 1.16
CA GLY A 152 -15.53 -16.71 1.98
C GLY A 152 -16.83 -16.33 2.69
N ILE A 153 -17.42 -15.17 2.36
CA ILE A 153 -18.62 -14.66 3.02
C ILE A 153 -19.83 -14.94 2.12
N LEU A 154 -20.84 -15.61 2.69
CA LEU A 154 -22.13 -15.85 2.03
C LEU A 154 -23.19 -14.95 2.67
N HIS A 155 -24.03 -14.32 1.86
CA HIS A 155 -25.14 -13.47 2.32
C HIS A 155 -26.31 -14.33 2.85
N ARG A 156 -26.56 -15.47 2.21
CA ARG A 156 -27.60 -16.48 2.48
C ARG A 156 -29.06 -16.01 2.41
N ASN A 157 -29.30 -14.71 2.20
CA ASN A 157 -30.64 -14.14 2.18
C ASN A 157 -30.74 -12.89 1.32
N LEU A 158 -30.28 -12.99 0.06
CA LEU A 158 -30.34 -11.88 -0.90
C LEU A 158 -31.77 -11.67 -1.41
N THR A 159 -32.63 -11.16 -0.53
CA THR A 159 -34.02 -10.74 -0.78
C THR A 159 -34.10 -9.22 -0.93
N LEU A 160 -35.27 -8.69 -1.28
CA LEU A 160 -35.51 -7.24 -1.43
C LEU A 160 -35.08 -6.43 -0.20
N GLY A 161 -35.21 -7.01 0.98
CA GLY A 161 -34.80 -6.35 2.23
C GLY A 161 -33.31 -6.08 2.33
N ALA A 162 -32.47 -6.80 1.58
CA ALA A 162 -31.01 -6.69 1.58
C ALA A 162 -30.46 -5.71 0.51
N LEU A 163 -31.35 -5.01 -0.21
CA LEU A 163 -30.99 -4.10 -1.30
C LEU A 163 -31.27 -2.65 -0.92
N ARG A 164 -30.32 -1.75 -1.21
CA ARG A 164 -30.42 -0.30 -0.97
C ARG A 164 -30.12 0.52 -2.22
N VAL A 165 -30.53 1.78 -2.19
CA VAL A 165 -30.20 2.81 -3.19
C VAL A 165 -29.30 3.87 -2.55
N LYS A 166 -28.07 4.06 -3.08
CA LYS A 166 -27.00 4.88 -2.48
C LYS A 166 -27.02 6.39 -2.82
N THR A 167 -27.64 6.83 -3.91
CA THR A 167 -27.60 8.25 -4.37
C THR A 167 -28.81 9.10 -3.92
N GLY A 168 -28.57 10.41 -3.74
CA GLY A 168 -29.43 11.36 -3.03
C GLY A 168 -30.45 12.15 -3.88
N HIS A 169 -31.53 12.52 -3.19
CA HIS A 169 -32.53 13.60 -3.38
C HIS A 169 -33.08 14.04 -4.75
N ASP A 170 -32.49 13.74 -5.90
CA ASP A 170 -33.06 14.15 -7.19
C ASP A 170 -34.03 13.09 -7.75
N GLU A 171 -35.31 13.43 -7.71
CA GLU A 171 -36.44 12.61 -8.17
C GLU A 171 -36.49 12.40 -9.71
N GLY A 172 -35.40 12.70 -10.45
CA GLY A 172 -35.36 12.63 -11.91
C GLY A 172 -34.01 12.24 -12.54
N SER A 173 -33.05 11.67 -11.80
CA SER A 173 -31.75 11.31 -12.39
C SER A 173 -31.79 9.99 -13.17
N GLU A 174 -31.12 9.91 -14.33
CA GLU A 174 -30.89 8.67 -15.10
C GLU A 174 -30.09 7.59 -14.32
N HIS A 175 -29.55 7.92 -13.13
CA HIS A 175 -28.57 7.12 -12.41
C HIS A 175 -29.09 6.65 -11.03
N MET A 176 -29.47 5.36 -10.95
CA MET A 176 -29.74 4.67 -9.67
C MET A 176 -28.50 3.86 -9.28
N ALA A 177 -28.00 3.99 -8.04
CA ALA A 177 -26.88 3.19 -7.54
C ALA A 177 -27.37 2.13 -6.56
N LEU A 178 -27.27 0.84 -6.92
CA LEU A 178 -27.73 -0.27 -6.08
C LEU A 178 -26.61 -0.81 -5.19
N GLY A 179 -26.95 -1.21 -3.97
CA GLY A 179 -26.00 -1.80 -3.02
C GLY A 179 -26.60 -2.97 -2.24
N LEU A 180 -25.74 -3.88 -1.83
CA LEU A 180 -26.03 -4.95 -0.87
C LEU A 180 -25.86 -4.41 0.56
N GLU A 181 -26.78 -4.77 1.45
CA GLU A 181 -26.72 -4.51 2.88
C GLU A 181 -27.21 -5.74 3.68
N ARG A 182 -27.20 -5.62 5.02
CA ARG A 182 -27.75 -6.62 5.96
C ARG A 182 -27.02 -7.96 5.94
N PHE A 183 -25.71 -7.91 6.21
CA PHE A 183 -24.82 -9.08 6.33
C PHE A 183 -24.98 -9.84 7.65
N GLU A 184 -25.97 -9.46 8.46
CA GLU A 184 -26.42 -10.06 9.72
C GLU A 184 -26.80 -11.54 9.65
N MET A 185 -26.73 -12.19 8.49
CA MET A 185 -27.14 -13.58 8.27
C MET A 185 -26.02 -14.47 7.71
N SER A 186 -24.77 -14.03 7.87
CA SER A 186 -23.62 -14.83 7.49
C SER A 186 -23.60 -16.18 8.21
N THR A 187 -22.78 -17.10 7.70
CA THR A 187 -22.84 -18.54 8.00
C THR A 187 -22.87 -18.89 9.50
N LEU A 188 -22.27 -18.02 10.29
CA LEU A 188 -22.07 -18.07 11.72
C LEU A 188 -23.33 -17.67 12.50
N ILE A 189 -24.03 -16.61 12.10
CA ILE A 189 -25.19 -16.06 12.83
C ILE A 189 -26.39 -17.01 12.76
N GLY A 190 -26.61 -17.63 11.61
CA GLY A 190 -27.62 -18.68 11.47
C GLY A 190 -27.29 -19.94 12.30
N ASN A 191 -26.01 -20.26 12.48
CA ASN A 191 -25.57 -21.40 13.32
C ASN A 191 -25.59 -21.05 14.82
N LEU A 192 -25.28 -19.81 15.16
CA LEU A 192 -25.36 -19.23 16.50
C LEU A 192 -26.79 -19.27 17.01
N LEU A 193 -27.73 -18.70 16.26
CA LEU A 193 -29.15 -18.70 16.62
C LEU A 193 -29.72 -20.12 16.75
N ARG A 194 -29.16 -21.11 16.03
CA ARG A 194 -29.53 -22.54 16.13
C ARG A 194 -28.93 -23.28 17.34
N SER A 195 -27.78 -22.85 17.86
CA SER A 195 -27.04 -23.56 18.93
C SER A 195 -27.40 -23.13 20.36
N MET A 196 -28.06 -21.97 20.52
CA MET A 196 -28.27 -21.31 21.82
C MET A 196 -29.58 -21.69 22.53
N GLY A 197 -30.01 -22.96 22.51
CA GLY A 197 -31.23 -23.39 23.21
C GLY A 197 -31.22 -24.83 23.72
N SER A 198 -31.74 -25.03 24.94
CA SER A 198 -32.31 -26.33 25.34
C SER A 198 -33.43 -26.74 24.38
N GLN A 199 -33.80 -28.03 24.28
CA GLN A 199 -34.80 -28.53 23.32
C GLN A 199 -36.11 -27.70 23.26
N SER A 200 -36.55 -27.05 24.36
CA SER A 200 -37.76 -26.22 24.36
C SER A 200 -37.56 -24.75 23.96
N GLN A 201 -36.33 -24.23 23.97
CA GLN A 201 -35.97 -22.89 23.47
C GLN A 201 -35.51 -22.90 22.00
N GLY A 202 -34.98 -24.04 21.54
CA GLY A 202 -34.61 -24.26 20.14
C GLY A 202 -35.77 -24.06 19.18
N ASP A 203 -36.96 -24.60 19.50
CA ASP A 203 -38.16 -24.46 18.66
C ASP A 203 -38.61 -22.99 18.52
N LYS A 204 -38.55 -22.20 19.60
CA LYS A 204 -38.89 -20.77 19.57
C LYS A 204 -37.87 -19.96 18.77
N ALA A 205 -36.57 -20.21 18.97
CA ALA A 205 -35.52 -19.54 18.20
C ALA A 205 -35.61 -19.87 16.70
N GLN A 206 -35.90 -21.13 16.37
CA GLN A 206 -36.09 -21.57 15.00
C GLN A 206 -37.34 -20.96 14.35
N GLN A 207 -38.42 -20.78 15.11
CA GLN A 207 -39.59 -20.01 14.68
C GLN A 207 -39.28 -18.53 14.45
N SER A 208 -38.50 -17.89 15.32
CA SER A 208 -38.08 -16.49 15.16
C SER A 208 -37.17 -16.29 13.94
N ILE A 209 -36.20 -17.18 13.70
CA ILE A 209 -35.37 -17.16 12.48
C ILE A 209 -36.26 -17.35 11.25
N ARG A 210 -37.18 -18.31 11.28
CA ARG A 210 -38.14 -18.55 10.19
C ARG A 210 -38.96 -17.29 9.90
N GLN A 211 -39.44 -16.60 10.93
CA GLN A 211 -40.15 -15.31 10.76
C GLN A 211 -39.28 -14.25 10.09
N LEU A 212 -37.98 -14.13 10.43
CA LEU A 212 -37.08 -13.17 9.78
C LEU A 212 -36.99 -13.36 8.24
N TYR A 213 -37.00 -14.61 7.77
CA TYR A 213 -36.97 -14.93 6.34
C TYR A 213 -38.33 -14.72 5.66
N LEU A 214 -39.43 -14.87 6.40
CA LEU A 214 -40.78 -14.80 5.85
C LEU A 214 -41.38 -13.39 5.89
N THR A 215 -40.94 -12.53 6.81
CA THR A 215 -41.43 -11.16 6.95
C THR A 215 -40.97 -10.31 5.76
N PRO A 216 -41.90 -9.80 4.92
CA PRO A 216 -41.55 -8.93 3.82
C PRO A 216 -41.12 -7.53 4.32
N PRO A 217 -40.30 -6.79 3.55
CA PRO A 217 -40.09 -5.36 3.79
C PRO A 217 -41.41 -4.56 3.76
N GLU A 218 -41.42 -3.38 4.38
CA GLU A 218 -42.57 -2.48 4.31
C GLU A 218 -42.95 -2.20 2.85
N HIS A 219 -44.26 -2.20 2.57
CA HIS A 219 -44.83 -1.99 1.24
C HIS A 219 -44.47 -3.06 0.17
N VAL A 220 -43.97 -4.24 0.58
CA VAL A 220 -43.76 -5.38 -0.33
C VAL A 220 -44.78 -6.48 -0.05
N GLU A 221 -45.41 -6.99 -1.10
CA GLU A 221 -46.34 -8.12 -0.97
C GLU A 221 -45.61 -9.40 -0.51
N PRO A 222 -46.22 -10.22 0.38
CA PRO A 222 -45.60 -11.46 0.85
C PRO A 222 -45.19 -12.40 -0.30
N ALA A 223 -46.06 -12.60 -1.29
CA ALA A 223 -45.77 -13.48 -2.42
C ALA A 223 -44.54 -13.03 -3.23
N ARG A 224 -44.35 -11.71 -3.40
CA ARG A 224 -43.18 -11.12 -4.06
C ARG A 224 -41.91 -11.36 -3.27
N HIS A 225 -41.93 -11.12 -1.96
CA HIS A 225 -40.78 -11.39 -1.09
C HIS A 225 -40.38 -12.88 -1.12
N LEU A 226 -41.36 -13.78 -1.01
CA LEU A 226 -41.13 -15.22 -1.06
C LEU A 226 -40.55 -15.69 -2.41
N ALA A 227 -40.82 -14.98 -3.52
CA ALA A 227 -40.27 -15.32 -4.83
C ALA A 227 -38.73 -15.24 -4.85
N TYR A 228 -38.11 -14.37 -4.03
CA TYR A 228 -36.66 -14.22 -3.93
C TYR A 228 -35.97 -15.36 -3.15
N LEU A 229 -36.72 -16.18 -2.39
CA LEU A 229 -36.15 -17.27 -1.59
C LEU A 229 -35.72 -18.44 -2.47
N ALA A 230 -34.44 -18.83 -2.40
CA ALA A 230 -33.91 -19.93 -3.19
C ALA A 230 -34.58 -21.27 -2.86
N PRO A 231 -34.82 -22.16 -3.86
CA PRO A 231 -35.56 -23.41 -3.68
C PRO A 231 -35.04 -24.34 -2.57
N GLU A 232 -33.73 -24.40 -2.38
CA GLU A 232 -33.08 -25.22 -1.36
C GLU A 232 -33.36 -24.75 0.08
N THR A 233 -33.82 -23.51 0.27
CA THR A 233 -34.16 -22.96 1.59
C THR A 233 -35.57 -23.36 2.05
N HIS A 234 -36.46 -23.67 1.10
CA HIS A 234 -37.89 -23.93 1.36
C HIS A 234 -38.15 -25.07 2.36
N PRO A 235 -37.47 -26.22 2.31
CA PRO A 235 -37.69 -27.30 3.29
C PRO A 235 -37.44 -26.84 4.73
N SER A 236 -36.45 -25.98 4.95
CA SER A 236 -36.14 -25.46 6.29
C SER A 236 -37.12 -24.37 6.76
N LEU A 237 -37.85 -23.74 5.85
CA LEU A 237 -38.75 -22.62 6.12
C LEU A 237 -40.23 -23.01 6.13
N PHE A 238 -40.63 -24.13 5.52
CA PHE A 238 -42.05 -24.48 5.38
C PHE A 238 -42.40 -25.90 5.82
N ASP A 239 -41.44 -26.83 5.97
CA ASP A 239 -41.77 -28.20 6.38
C ASP A 239 -42.14 -28.26 7.87
N ALA A 240 -43.10 -29.13 8.23
CA ALA A 240 -43.59 -29.29 9.59
C ALA A 240 -42.50 -29.75 10.59
N VAL A 241 -41.51 -30.50 10.09
CA VAL A 241 -40.25 -30.78 10.80
C VAL A 241 -39.15 -30.13 9.98
N PRO A 242 -38.61 -28.98 10.41
CA PRO A 242 -37.66 -28.24 9.58
C PRO A 242 -36.39 -29.06 9.37
N ALA A 243 -36.06 -29.32 8.11
CA ALA A 243 -34.78 -29.96 7.77
C ALA A 243 -33.60 -29.04 8.10
N SER A 244 -32.44 -29.62 8.40
CA SER A 244 -31.20 -28.85 8.53
C SER A 244 -30.94 -28.09 7.23
N ARG A 245 -30.90 -26.76 7.32
CA ARG A 245 -30.62 -25.90 6.18
C ARG A 245 -29.20 -26.16 5.65
N ARG A 246 -29.09 -26.44 4.34
CA ARG A 246 -27.81 -26.58 3.62
C ARG A 246 -27.73 -25.43 2.62
N ASP A 247 -26.93 -24.44 2.95
CA ASP A 247 -26.67 -23.30 2.09
C ASP A 247 -25.49 -23.61 1.16
N TRP A 248 -25.62 -23.20 -0.10
CA TRP A 248 -24.56 -23.27 -1.11
C TRP A 248 -24.07 -21.85 -1.41
N ASP A 249 -22.87 -21.73 -1.96
CA ASP A 249 -22.38 -20.48 -2.53
C ASP A 249 -23.32 -19.96 -3.64
N THR A 250 -23.98 -20.85 -4.36
CA THR A 250 -24.95 -20.48 -5.39
C THR A 250 -26.33 -20.04 -4.83
N THR A 251 -26.58 -20.12 -3.51
CA THR A 251 -27.87 -19.74 -2.92
C THR A 251 -28.18 -18.25 -3.13
N ASP A 252 -27.20 -17.37 -2.95
CA ASP A 252 -27.38 -15.92 -3.11
C ASP A 252 -27.54 -15.48 -4.55
N VAL A 253 -26.95 -16.25 -5.47
CA VAL A 253 -27.07 -16.04 -6.93
C VAL A 253 -28.54 -16.15 -7.37
N PHE A 254 -29.34 -16.98 -6.69
CA PHE A 254 -30.76 -17.13 -7.04
C PHE A 254 -31.55 -15.85 -6.79
N GLY A 255 -31.44 -15.26 -5.59
CA GLY A 255 -32.17 -14.04 -5.23
C GLY A 255 -31.79 -12.86 -6.13
N LEU A 256 -30.50 -12.74 -6.45
CA LEU A 256 -30.04 -11.75 -7.42
C LEU A 256 -30.56 -12.07 -8.84
N GLY A 257 -30.67 -13.34 -9.22
CA GLY A 257 -31.31 -13.77 -10.46
C GLY A 257 -32.79 -13.37 -10.56
N VAL A 258 -33.52 -13.35 -9.43
CA VAL A 258 -34.91 -12.86 -9.37
C VAL A 258 -34.96 -11.34 -9.54
N LEU A 259 -34.04 -10.60 -8.92
CA LEU A 259 -33.89 -9.15 -9.17
C LEU A 259 -33.66 -8.88 -10.65
N GLY A 260 -32.71 -9.58 -11.28
CA GLY A 260 -32.43 -9.45 -12.71
C GLY A 260 -33.65 -9.81 -13.57
N PHE A 261 -34.42 -10.83 -13.19
CA PHE A 261 -35.70 -11.12 -13.84
C PHE A 261 -36.65 -9.92 -13.77
N GLU A 262 -36.88 -9.32 -12.61
CA GLU A 262 -37.79 -8.18 -12.47
C GLU A 262 -37.32 -6.95 -13.24
N LEU A 263 -36.03 -6.60 -13.13
CA LEU A 263 -35.45 -5.43 -13.81
C LEU A 263 -35.59 -5.49 -15.33
N PHE A 264 -35.46 -6.69 -15.94
CA PHE A 264 -35.44 -6.82 -17.40
C PHE A 264 -36.71 -7.44 -18.01
N CYS A 265 -37.55 -8.11 -17.22
CA CYS A 265 -38.82 -8.68 -17.69
C CYS A 265 -40.05 -7.87 -17.27
N GLY A 266 -39.96 -7.09 -16.19
CA GLY A 266 -41.09 -6.49 -15.49
C GLY A 266 -41.45 -7.23 -14.20
N PRO A 267 -42.44 -6.74 -13.42
CA PRO A 267 -42.82 -7.32 -12.13
C PRO A 267 -43.18 -8.81 -12.24
N VAL A 268 -42.84 -9.61 -11.22
CA VAL A 268 -43.16 -11.06 -11.22
C VAL A 268 -44.67 -11.30 -11.36
N SER A 269 -45.49 -10.47 -10.71
CA SER A 269 -46.96 -10.51 -10.78
C SER A 269 -47.49 -10.37 -12.21
N ASP A 270 -46.81 -9.60 -13.06
CA ASP A 270 -47.28 -9.29 -14.41
C ASP A 270 -46.74 -10.31 -15.41
N CYS A 271 -45.54 -10.82 -15.17
CA CYS A 271 -44.90 -11.80 -16.03
C CYS A 271 -45.52 -13.20 -15.90
N VAL A 272 -45.85 -13.62 -14.67
CA VAL A 272 -46.37 -14.97 -14.35
C VAL A 272 -47.54 -14.88 -13.37
N PRO A 273 -48.65 -14.23 -13.75
CA PRO A 273 -49.75 -13.86 -12.83
C PRO A 273 -50.42 -15.05 -12.17
N ASP A 274 -50.67 -16.13 -12.90
CA ASP A 274 -51.36 -17.32 -12.38
C ASP A 274 -50.55 -18.02 -11.29
N ASP A 275 -49.25 -18.22 -11.52
CA ASP A 275 -48.36 -18.86 -10.54
C ASP A 275 -48.07 -17.93 -9.36
N TYR A 276 -48.00 -16.61 -9.58
CA TYR A 276 -47.81 -15.61 -8.52
C TYR A 276 -49.03 -15.56 -7.58
N ALA A 277 -50.24 -15.47 -8.13
CA ALA A 277 -51.49 -15.55 -7.37
C ALA A 277 -51.61 -16.89 -6.64
N GLY A 278 -51.11 -17.97 -7.24
CA GLY A 278 -51.03 -19.29 -6.61
C GLY A 278 -50.16 -19.34 -5.35
N VAL A 279 -49.10 -18.53 -5.26
CA VAL A 279 -48.30 -18.38 -4.04
C VAL A 279 -49.05 -17.55 -2.99
N ALA A 280 -49.68 -16.45 -3.40
CA ALA A 280 -50.45 -15.59 -2.49
C ALA A 280 -51.64 -16.33 -1.84
N ALA A 281 -52.25 -17.28 -2.55
CA ALA A 281 -53.39 -18.06 -2.08
C ALA A 281 -53.01 -19.36 -1.35
N ALA A 282 -51.73 -19.75 -1.34
CA ALA A 282 -51.30 -21.02 -0.76
C ALA A 282 -51.27 -20.98 0.77
N ASP A 283 -51.74 -22.05 1.40
CA ASP A 283 -51.52 -22.29 2.84
C ASP A 283 -50.09 -22.76 3.13
N GLU A 284 -49.71 -22.87 4.42
CA GLU A 284 -48.36 -23.30 4.82
C GLU A 284 -47.94 -24.66 4.22
N SER A 285 -48.90 -25.54 3.92
CA SER A 285 -48.61 -26.87 3.36
C SER A 285 -48.41 -26.85 1.84
N GLY A 286 -49.09 -25.93 1.14
CA GLY A 286 -49.04 -25.78 -0.31
C GLY A 286 -48.02 -24.77 -0.84
N VAL A 287 -47.54 -23.85 0.00
CA VAL A 287 -46.68 -22.71 -0.42
C VAL A 287 -45.39 -23.17 -1.10
N ARG A 288 -44.76 -24.26 -0.63
CA ARG A 288 -43.55 -24.82 -1.24
C ARG A 288 -43.79 -25.29 -2.68
N GLN A 289 -44.92 -25.96 -2.93
CA GLN A 289 -45.25 -26.44 -4.26
C GLN A 289 -45.67 -25.29 -5.18
N ALA A 290 -46.32 -24.25 -4.63
CA ALA A 290 -46.61 -23.01 -5.34
C ALA A 290 -45.31 -22.28 -5.75
N LEU A 291 -44.36 -22.10 -4.84
CA LEU A 291 -43.06 -21.48 -5.12
C LEU A 291 -42.25 -22.25 -6.17
N SER A 292 -42.20 -23.57 -6.08
CA SER A 292 -41.53 -24.40 -7.10
C SER A 292 -42.15 -24.28 -8.50
N ARG A 293 -43.48 -24.05 -8.57
CA ARG A 293 -44.18 -23.76 -9.84
C ARG A 293 -43.84 -22.35 -10.32
N LEU A 294 -43.93 -21.34 -9.45
CA LEU A 294 -43.57 -19.95 -9.74
C LEU A 294 -42.14 -19.84 -10.30
N HIS A 295 -41.15 -20.44 -9.64
CA HIS A 295 -39.75 -20.41 -10.11
C HIS A 295 -39.56 -21.11 -11.45
N ARG A 296 -40.28 -22.21 -11.71
CA ARG A 296 -40.28 -22.87 -13.03
C ARG A 296 -40.91 -21.97 -14.09
N ALA A 297 -42.01 -21.31 -13.76
CA ALA A 297 -42.72 -20.39 -14.66
C ALA A 297 -41.84 -19.19 -15.00
N MET A 298 -41.20 -18.54 -14.02
CA MET A 298 -40.24 -17.45 -14.25
C MET A 298 -39.11 -17.88 -15.18
N ARG A 299 -38.50 -19.04 -14.93
CA ARG A 299 -37.42 -19.56 -15.77
C ARG A 299 -37.89 -19.91 -17.18
N ALA A 300 -39.12 -20.41 -17.33
CA ALA A 300 -39.73 -20.69 -18.63
C ALA A 300 -40.06 -19.40 -19.39
N HIS A 301 -40.52 -18.36 -18.70
CA HIS A 301 -40.86 -17.03 -19.23
C HIS A 301 -39.68 -16.32 -19.90
N LEU A 302 -38.46 -16.62 -19.46
CA LEU A 302 -37.24 -16.14 -20.12
C LEU A 302 -37.03 -16.75 -21.53
N THR A 303 -37.77 -17.79 -21.91
CA THR A 303 -37.64 -18.43 -23.22
C THR A 303 -38.43 -17.65 -24.28
N HIS A 304 -37.83 -17.40 -25.45
CA HIS A 304 -38.48 -16.78 -26.61
C HIS A 304 -38.83 -15.26 -26.50
N ARG A 305 -38.10 -14.49 -25.70
CA ARG A 305 -38.25 -13.02 -25.61
C ARG A 305 -37.23 -12.32 -26.48
N SER A 306 -37.65 -11.75 -27.61
CA SER A 306 -36.76 -11.01 -28.53
C SER A 306 -36.28 -9.66 -27.98
N GLU A 307 -36.97 -9.13 -26.97
CA GLU A 307 -36.66 -7.83 -26.34
C GLU A 307 -35.51 -7.92 -25.32
N ILE A 308 -35.18 -9.14 -24.87
CA ILE A 308 -34.12 -9.40 -23.90
C ILE A 308 -32.95 -10.06 -24.64
N PRO A 309 -31.71 -9.57 -24.48
CA PRO A 309 -30.56 -10.12 -25.18
C PRO A 309 -30.34 -11.61 -24.85
N ALA A 310 -30.05 -12.41 -25.86
CA ALA A 310 -29.92 -13.87 -25.69
C ALA A 310 -28.81 -14.27 -24.69
N ALA A 311 -27.76 -13.45 -24.58
CA ALA A 311 -26.72 -13.64 -23.58
C ALA A 311 -27.26 -13.46 -22.15
N LEU A 312 -27.96 -12.36 -21.89
CA LEU A 312 -28.58 -12.08 -20.58
C LEU A 312 -29.64 -13.13 -20.23
N THR A 313 -30.46 -13.54 -21.20
CA THR A 313 -31.42 -14.64 -21.03
C THR A 313 -30.75 -15.93 -20.56
N ARG A 314 -29.62 -16.32 -21.17
CA ARG A 314 -28.87 -17.52 -20.75
C ARG A 314 -28.28 -17.36 -19.35
N LEU A 315 -27.79 -16.18 -19.00
CA LEU A 315 -27.28 -15.87 -17.67
C LEU A 315 -28.38 -16.00 -16.60
N LEU A 316 -29.48 -15.26 -16.74
CA LEU A 316 -30.60 -15.28 -15.77
C LEU A 316 -31.19 -16.69 -15.63
N ARG A 317 -31.30 -17.47 -16.72
CA ARG A 317 -31.74 -18.87 -16.65
C ARG A 317 -30.77 -19.79 -15.90
N SER A 318 -29.49 -19.47 -15.87
CA SER A 318 -28.47 -20.21 -15.12
C SER A 318 -28.45 -19.80 -13.65
N MET A 319 -28.74 -18.53 -13.35
CA MET A 319 -28.92 -18.01 -11.98
C MET A 319 -30.20 -18.55 -11.33
N LEU A 320 -31.29 -18.68 -12.10
CA LEU A 320 -32.59 -19.21 -11.65
C LEU A 320 -32.71 -20.74 -11.73
N GLU A 321 -31.59 -21.48 -11.85
CA GLU A 321 -31.61 -22.95 -11.79
C GLU A 321 -32.06 -23.41 -10.40
N GLN A 322 -32.97 -24.38 -10.36
CA GLN A 322 -33.57 -24.83 -9.10
C GLN A 322 -32.63 -25.71 -8.29
N ARG A 323 -31.74 -26.45 -8.96
CA ARG A 323 -30.74 -27.29 -8.30
C ARG A 323 -29.48 -26.46 -8.03
N PRO A 324 -29.06 -26.28 -6.76
CA PRO A 324 -27.92 -25.44 -6.43
C PRO A 324 -26.61 -25.94 -7.07
N GLU A 325 -26.43 -27.25 -7.28
CA GLU A 325 -25.23 -27.83 -7.88
C GLU A 325 -25.12 -27.58 -9.39
N ALA A 326 -26.23 -27.27 -10.05
CA ALA A 326 -26.28 -26.93 -11.48
C ALA A 326 -26.42 -25.42 -11.71
N ARG A 327 -26.59 -24.64 -10.65
CA ARG A 327 -26.70 -23.19 -10.70
C ARG A 327 -25.31 -22.59 -10.90
N ILE A 328 -25.24 -21.51 -11.67
CA ILE A 328 -23.98 -20.80 -11.91
C ILE A 328 -23.45 -20.20 -10.59
N THR A 329 -22.13 -20.19 -10.41
CA THR A 329 -21.47 -19.49 -9.29
C THR A 329 -21.51 -17.98 -9.51
N SER A 330 -21.32 -17.19 -8.45
CA SER A 330 -21.22 -15.72 -8.58
C SER A 330 -20.00 -15.31 -9.43
N TYR A 331 -18.87 -16.01 -9.26
CA TYR A 331 -17.66 -15.82 -10.07
C TYR A 331 -17.91 -16.08 -11.56
N ASP A 332 -18.50 -17.24 -11.90
CA ASP A 332 -18.81 -17.57 -13.29
C ASP A 332 -19.86 -16.62 -13.88
N ALA A 333 -20.80 -16.14 -13.06
CA ALA A 333 -21.78 -15.14 -13.48
C ALA A 333 -21.11 -13.80 -13.82
N ALA A 334 -20.23 -13.28 -12.96
CA ALA A 334 -19.46 -12.06 -13.19
C ALA A 334 -18.60 -12.18 -14.46
N ARG A 335 -17.84 -13.27 -14.60
CA ARG A 335 -17.02 -13.57 -15.79
C ARG A 335 -17.87 -13.67 -17.07
N ARG A 336 -19.08 -14.20 -16.96
CA ARG A 336 -20.00 -14.32 -18.11
C ARG A 336 -20.57 -12.97 -18.51
N ILE A 337 -20.89 -12.11 -17.55
CA ILE A 337 -21.30 -10.71 -17.83
C ILE A 337 -20.15 -9.98 -18.52
N GLU A 338 -18.93 -10.05 -18.00
CA GLU A 338 -17.73 -9.43 -18.58
C GLU A 338 -17.54 -9.90 -20.04
N ARG A 339 -17.58 -11.22 -20.28
CA ARG A 339 -17.43 -11.81 -21.61
C ARG A 339 -18.54 -11.37 -22.57
N ASP A 340 -19.79 -11.47 -22.12
CA ASP A 340 -20.97 -11.30 -22.98
C ASP A 340 -21.52 -9.86 -22.98
N TRP A 341 -20.84 -8.89 -22.35
CA TRP A 341 -21.28 -7.50 -22.18
C TRP A 341 -21.76 -6.86 -23.50
N GLU A 342 -20.91 -6.89 -24.54
CA GLU A 342 -21.23 -6.37 -25.87
C GLU A 342 -22.49 -7.00 -26.47
N ALA A 343 -22.66 -8.31 -26.29
CA ALA A 343 -23.81 -9.03 -26.81
C ALA A 343 -25.11 -8.67 -26.07
N VAL A 344 -25.01 -8.15 -24.83
CA VAL A 344 -26.15 -7.65 -24.06
C VAL A 344 -26.44 -6.20 -24.44
N CYS A 345 -25.46 -5.31 -24.29
CA CYS A 345 -25.65 -3.88 -24.55
C CYS A 345 -25.97 -3.60 -26.01
N GLY A 346 -25.32 -4.26 -26.97
CA GLY A 346 -25.52 -4.02 -28.40
C GLY A 346 -26.93 -4.34 -28.93
N VAL A 347 -27.77 -5.04 -28.16
CA VAL A 347 -29.19 -5.26 -28.51
C VAL A 347 -30.07 -4.08 -28.08
N TRP A 348 -29.66 -3.33 -27.05
CA TRP A 348 -30.39 -2.19 -26.49
C TRP A 348 -29.79 -0.84 -26.87
N GLU A 349 -28.50 -0.79 -27.23
CA GLU A 349 -27.90 0.36 -27.88
C GLU A 349 -28.66 0.64 -29.17
N ASP A 350 -29.00 1.92 -29.36
CA ASP A 350 -29.91 2.41 -30.37
C ASP A 350 -29.71 1.71 -31.73
N LYS A 351 -30.79 1.12 -32.24
CA LYS A 351 -30.95 0.80 -33.66
C LYS A 351 -31.10 2.07 -34.52
N ASP A 352 -30.46 3.17 -34.12
CA ASP A 352 -30.37 4.37 -34.92
C ASP A 352 -29.10 4.24 -35.77
N GLU A 353 -29.19 3.52 -36.89
CA GLU A 353 -28.13 3.45 -37.90
C GLU A 353 -27.70 4.85 -38.40
N SER A 354 -28.46 5.91 -38.06
CA SER A 354 -28.15 7.32 -38.32
C SER A 354 -27.15 7.97 -37.36
N GLN A 355 -26.87 7.42 -36.17
CA GLN A 355 -25.93 8.05 -35.24
C GLN A 355 -24.47 7.67 -35.58
N LEU A 356 -23.63 8.68 -35.83
CA LEU A 356 -22.21 8.45 -36.14
C LEU A 356 -21.47 7.88 -34.92
N PRO A 357 -20.49 6.97 -35.09
CA PRO A 357 -19.65 6.45 -34.00
C PRO A 357 -18.86 7.56 -33.28
N HIS A 358 -18.49 7.34 -32.02
CA HIS A 358 -17.57 8.22 -31.29
C HIS A 358 -16.22 8.31 -32.00
N LEU A 359 -15.63 9.51 -32.07
CA LEU A 359 -14.38 9.72 -32.79
C LEU A 359 -13.18 9.59 -31.85
N VAL A 360 -12.21 8.77 -32.26
CA VAL A 360 -10.89 8.64 -31.64
C VAL A 360 -9.82 9.02 -32.66
N ALA A 361 -8.95 9.95 -32.27
CA ALA A 361 -7.82 10.39 -33.08
C ALA A 361 -6.52 9.75 -32.61
N PHE A 362 -5.67 9.31 -33.55
CA PHE A 362 -4.34 8.77 -33.27
C PHE A 362 -3.27 9.52 -34.08
N MET A 363 -2.04 9.56 -33.58
CA MET A 363 -0.92 10.32 -34.20
C MET A 363 0.09 9.37 -34.84
N PRO A 364 0.13 9.24 -36.18
CA PRO A 364 1.06 8.34 -36.86
C PRO A 364 2.53 8.63 -36.58
N ASP A 365 2.92 9.91 -36.60
CA ASP A 365 4.31 10.35 -36.43
C ASP A 365 4.84 9.95 -35.03
N GLU A 366 3.99 10.01 -33.99
CA GLU A 366 4.32 9.62 -32.62
C GLU A 366 4.34 8.09 -32.41
N SER A 367 3.78 7.33 -33.36
CA SER A 367 3.69 5.86 -33.30
C SER A 367 4.90 5.14 -33.90
N VAL A 368 5.76 5.86 -34.64
CA VAL A 368 6.95 5.29 -35.30
C VAL A 368 7.93 4.69 -34.29
N GLU A 369 8.22 5.43 -33.22
CA GLU A 369 9.19 4.99 -32.22
C GLU A 369 8.61 3.89 -31.32
N THR A 370 7.37 4.06 -30.88
CA THR A 370 6.75 3.22 -29.84
C THR A 370 6.10 1.93 -30.36
N ILE A 371 5.38 1.99 -31.48
CA ILE A 371 4.61 0.86 -32.04
C ILE A 371 5.43 0.12 -33.11
N TYR A 372 6.04 0.86 -34.05
CA TYR A 372 6.84 0.27 -35.13
C TYR A 372 8.21 -0.21 -34.65
N LYS A 373 9.09 0.69 -34.19
CA LYS A 373 10.48 0.29 -33.85
C LYS A 373 10.61 -0.52 -32.56
N GLN A 374 9.96 -0.08 -31.48
CA GLN A 374 10.15 -0.72 -30.17
C GLN A 374 9.37 -2.01 -30.00
N ARG A 375 8.10 -2.04 -30.45
CA ARG A 375 7.19 -3.18 -30.25
C ARG A 375 7.01 -4.07 -31.46
N ASN A 376 7.32 -3.56 -32.65
CA ASN A 376 7.16 -4.29 -33.91
C ASN A 376 5.73 -4.85 -34.09
N TRP A 377 4.72 -4.09 -33.67
CA TRP A 377 3.30 -4.46 -33.82
C TRP A 377 2.76 -4.20 -35.24
N VAL A 378 3.43 -3.31 -35.97
CA VAL A 378 3.22 -3.07 -37.41
C VAL A 378 4.53 -3.32 -38.14
N SER A 379 4.43 -3.76 -39.39
CA SER A 379 5.59 -4.15 -40.21
C SER A 379 6.18 -3.01 -41.04
N ARG A 380 5.43 -1.93 -41.26
CA ARG A 380 5.87 -0.73 -42.00
C ARG A 380 5.87 0.52 -41.13
N SER A 381 6.71 1.49 -41.47
CA SER A 381 6.75 2.77 -40.76
C SER A 381 5.49 3.59 -41.03
N PRO A 382 4.82 4.14 -39.98
CA PRO A 382 3.72 5.10 -40.12
C PRO A 382 4.05 6.41 -40.88
N ASP A 383 5.30 6.63 -41.27
CA ASP A 383 5.71 7.80 -42.08
C ASP A 383 5.16 7.76 -43.51
N ASP A 384 4.92 6.56 -44.07
CA ASP A 384 4.37 6.38 -45.40
C ASP A 384 2.86 6.07 -45.39
N ALA A 385 2.20 6.23 -46.53
CA ALA A 385 0.74 6.06 -46.62
C ALA A 385 0.27 4.62 -46.34
N ALA A 386 1.08 3.62 -46.71
CA ALA A 386 0.73 2.21 -46.49
C ALA A 386 0.93 1.82 -45.02
N GLY A 387 1.96 2.33 -44.36
CA GLY A 387 2.18 2.16 -42.93
C GLY A 387 1.16 2.89 -42.07
N ARG A 388 0.64 4.05 -42.51
CA ARG A 388 -0.51 4.69 -41.85
C ARG A 388 -1.77 3.84 -41.90
N GLU A 389 -2.04 3.22 -43.04
CA GLU A 389 -3.19 2.34 -43.21
C GLU A 389 -3.04 1.06 -42.38
N GLU A 390 -1.84 0.49 -42.33
CA GLU A 390 -1.51 -0.64 -41.46
C GLU A 390 -1.68 -0.29 -39.97
N LEU A 391 -1.22 0.89 -39.55
CA LEU A 391 -1.39 1.39 -38.19
C LEU A 391 -2.86 1.61 -37.85
N LYS A 392 -3.65 2.14 -38.79
CA LYS A 392 -5.10 2.29 -38.61
C LYS A 392 -5.77 0.93 -38.42
N ALA A 393 -5.46 -0.04 -39.27
CA ALA A 393 -5.98 -1.40 -39.17
C ALA A 393 -5.57 -2.09 -37.86
N PHE A 394 -4.35 -1.80 -37.36
CA PHE A 394 -3.91 -2.24 -36.04
C PHE A 394 -4.81 -1.66 -34.93
N PHE A 395 -5.05 -0.34 -34.91
CA PHE A 395 -5.93 0.28 -33.92
C PHE A 395 -7.38 -0.22 -34.01
N GLU A 396 -7.91 -0.47 -35.22
CA GLU A 396 -9.24 -1.04 -35.43
C GLU A 396 -9.36 -2.46 -34.85
N LYS A 397 -8.26 -3.22 -34.82
CA LYS A 397 -8.22 -4.52 -34.14
C LYS A 397 -8.07 -4.33 -32.63
N GLU A 398 -7.08 -3.55 -32.21
CA GLU A 398 -6.68 -3.33 -30.82
C GLU A 398 -7.79 -2.73 -29.96
N LEU A 399 -8.57 -1.80 -30.51
CA LEU A 399 -9.62 -1.07 -29.79
C LEU A 399 -11.04 -1.58 -30.11
N ARG A 400 -11.16 -2.72 -30.81
CA ARG A 400 -12.46 -3.27 -31.23
C ARG A 400 -13.42 -3.50 -30.08
N GLN A 401 -12.90 -3.91 -28.93
CA GLN A 401 -13.66 -4.22 -27.72
C GLN A 401 -13.18 -3.35 -26.55
N ALA A 402 -12.74 -2.13 -26.85
CA ALA A 402 -12.09 -1.30 -25.86
C ALA A 402 -13.03 -0.96 -24.69
N GLU A 403 -12.49 -0.98 -23.47
CA GLU A 403 -13.17 -0.49 -22.28
C GLU A 403 -12.60 0.87 -21.89
N LEU A 404 -13.48 1.84 -21.65
CA LEU A 404 -13.15 3.14 -21.10
C LEU A 404 -13.10 3.06 -19.58
N VAL A 405 -12.01 3.54 -19.00
CA VAL A 405 -11.85 3.81 -17.56
C VAL A 405 -11.22 5.19 -17.37
N ARG A 406 -11.19 5.68 -16.12
CA ARG A 406 -10.53 6.94 -15.78
C ARG A 406 -9.28 6.71 -14.94
N SER A 407 -8.18 7.37 -15.33
CA SER A 407 -6.98 7.57 -14.52
C SER A 407 -6.91 9.04 -14.07
N PRO A 408 -7.20 9.37 -12.79
CA PRO A 408 -7.10 10.72 -12.23
C PRO A 408 -5.72 11.39 -12.37
N ASN A 409 -4.64 10.60 -12.48
CA ASN A 409 -3.28 11.10 -12.70
C ASN A 409 -2.86 11.02 -14.18
N GLY A 410 -3.81 10.73 -15.08
CA GLY A 410 -3.57 10.45 -16.47
C GLY A 410 -2.51 9.37 -16.68
N ALA A 411 -1.59 9.60 -17.62
CA ALA A 411 -0.50 8.70 -17.95
C ALA A 411 0.70 8.79 -16.99
N PHE A 412 0.64 9.62 -15.94
CA PHE A 412 1.73 9.77 -14.98
C PHE A 412 1.97 8.47 -14.20
N GLY A 413 3.21 8.00 -14.15
CA GLY A 413 3.58 6.70 -13.58
C GLY A 413 3.53 5.53 -14.57
N TYR A 414 2.80 5.67 -15.69
CA TYR A 414 2.68 4.63 -16.73
C TYR A 414 3.54 4.94 -17.97
N ALA A 415 3.60 6.20 -18.35
CA ALA A 415 4.37 6.69 -19.48
C ALA A 415 5.37 7.75 -19.02
N THR A 416 6.39 7.94 -19.85
CA THR A 416 7.44 8.94 -19.64
C THR A 416 7.17 10.16 -20.50
N GLY A 417 7.22 11.35 -19.92
CA GLY A 417 6.84 12.58 -20.62
C GLY A 417 6.86 13.79 -19.69
N ARG A 418 6.33 14.93 -20.17
CA ARG A 418 6.08 16.09 -19.31
C ARG A 418 4.90 15.77 -18.41
N GLU A 419 5.10 15.91 -17.10
CA GLU A 419 4.10 15.57 -16.10
C GLU A 419 2.74 16.24 -16.32
N GLU A 420 2.71 17.55 -16.56
CA GLU A 420 1.46 18.28 -16.87
C GLU A 420 0.67 17.61 -18.00
N LYS A 421 1.36 17.24 -19.09
CA LYS A 421 0.75 16.58 -20.25
C LYS A 421 0.37 15.12 -19.99
N LEU A 422 1.14 14.43 -19.14
CA LEU A 422 0.81 13.08 -18.72
C LEU A 422 -0.48 13.10 -17.91
N ARG A 423 -0.61 14.04 -16.97
CA ARG A 423 -1.79 14.19 -16.12
C ARG A 423 -3.04 14.61 -16.89
N GLU A 424 -2.90 15.40 -17.97
CA GLU A 424 -4.01 15.75 -18.87
C GLU A 424 -4.68 14.53 -19.55
N ALA A 425 -3.97 13.42 -19.73
CA ALA A 425 -4.47 12.24 -20.43
C ALA A 425 -5.24 11.29 -19.49
N GLU A 426 -6.32 11.81 -18.89
CA GLU A 426 -7.09 11.13 -17.83
C GLU A 426 -7.92 9.94 -18.30
N TRP A 427 -8.30 9.89 -19.58
CA TRP A 427 -9.20 8.86 -20.09
C TRP A 427 -8.41 7.69 -20.63
N VAL A 428 -8.75 6.46 -20.27
CA VAL A 428 -7.98 5.29 -20.67
C VAL A 428 -8.86 4.33 -21.45
N LEU A 429 -8.43 4.00 -22.66
CA LEU A 429 -9.03 2.93 -23.46
C LEU A 429 -8.21 1.65 -23.25
N ILE A 430 -8.81 0.62 -22.67
CA ILE A 430 -8.18 -0.69 -22.46
C ILE A 430 -8.38 -1.50 -23.74
N GLY A 431 -7.30 -1.70 -24.50
CA GLY A 431 -7.27 -2.51 -25.73
C GLY A 431 -6.86 -3.97 -25.49
N GLU A 432 -6.74 -4.72 -26.59
CA GLU A 432 -6.33 -6.15 -26.57
C GLU A 432 -4.93 -6.33 -25.94
N SER A 433 -3.98 -5.49 -26.33
CA SER A 433 -2.55 -5.61 -26.00
C SER A 433 -2.04 -4.52 -25.03
N ALA A 434 -2.69 -3.35 -25.00
CA ALA A 434 -2.27 -2.20 -24.21
C ALA A 434 -3.42 -1.36 -23.65
N VAL A 435 -3.10 -0.54 -22.66
CA VAL A 435 -3.94 0.58 -22.22
C VAL A 435 -3.49 1.87 -22.91
N TRP A 436 -4.46 2.66 -23.38
CA TRP A 436 -4.24 3.81 -24.25
C TRP A 436 -4.78 5.07 -23.57
N PHE A 437 -3.88 5.93 -23.10
CA PHE A 437 -4.23 7.18 -22.42
C PHE A 437 -4.62 8.25 -23.43
N CYS A 438 -5.73 8.90 -23.15
CA CYS A 438 -6.47 9.77 -24.04
C CYS A 438 -6.81 11.08 -23.34
N ALA A 439 -6.82 12.16 -24.11
CA ALA A 439 -7.30 13.48 -23.69
C ALA A 439 -8.29 14.00 -24.73
N TYR A 440 -9.15 14.94 -24.34
CA TYR A 440 -9.99 15.65 -25.30
C TYR A 440 -9.13 16.38 -26.34
N LEU A 441 -9.62 16.44 -27.57
CA LEU A 441 -8.99 17.26 -28.61
C LEU A 441 -9.09 18.73 -28.21
N TYR A 442 -8.00 19.48 -28.31
CA TYR A 442 -7.98 20.93 -28.08
C TYR A 442 -7.57 21.68 -29.34
N ASP A 443 -8.00 22.93 -29.44
CA ASP A 443 -7.61 23.81 -30.54
C ASP A 443 -6.13 24.22 -30.41
N GLY A 444 -5.28 23.61 -31.25
CA GLY A 444 -3.84 23.91 -31.29
C GLY A 444 -3.48 25.22 -32.00
N SER A 445 -4.45 25.97 -32.53
CA SER A 445 -4.26 27.25 -33.23
C SER A 445 -4.43 28.49 -32.33
N ALA A 446 -5.03 28.34 -31.14
CA ALA A 446 -5.25 29.41 -30.17
C ALA A 446 -4.12 29.52 -29.10
N PRO A 447 -3.83 30.73 -28.57
CA PRO A 447 -2.93 30.92 -27.43
C PRO A 447 -3.41 30.15 -26.18
N LYS A 448 -2.48 29.75 -25.30
CA LYS A 448 -2.72 28.85 -24.15
C LYS A 448 -3.93 29.23 -23.28
N ASP A 449 -4.19 30.52 -23.08
CA ASP A 449 -5.27 31.03 -22.21
C ASP A 449 -6.68 30.95 -22.84
N ASP A 450 -6.79 30.60 -24.13
CA ASP A 450 -8.05 30.61 -24.89
C ASP A 450 -8.31 29.28 -25.64
N GLN A 451 -7.61 28.20 -25.25
CA GLN A 451 -7.73 26.89 -25.89
C GLN A 451 -9.06 26.22 -25.55
N ARG A 452 -9.91 26.08 -26.57
CA ARG A 452 -11.19 25.38 -26.46
C ARG A 452 -10.99 23.87 -26.61
N SER A 453 -11.49 23.09 -25.65
CA SER A 453 -11.56 21.63 -25.75
C SER A 453 -12.83 21.19 -26.49
N TYR A 454 -12.71 20.12 -27.25
CA TYR A 454 -13.77 19.51 -28.01
C TYR A 454 -14.10 18.14 -27.42
N ASP A 455 -15.31 18.01 -26.88
CA ASP A 455 -15.78 16.83 -26.18
C ASP A 455 -16.27 15.71 -27.13
N ASP A 456 -16.34 15.98 -28.42
CA ASP A 456 -16.71 15.02 -29.48
C ASP A 456 -15.56 14.10 -29.92
N THR A 457 -14.33 14.34 -29.47
CA THR A 457 -13.13 13.62 -29.94
C THR A 457 -12.13 13.37 -28.82
N LEU A 458 -11.76 12.10 -28.63
CA LEU A 458 -10.62 11.71 -27.80
C LEU A 458 -9.36 11.51 -28.65
N VAL A 459 -8.22 11.94 -28.16
CA VAL A 459 -6.92 11.79 -28.83
C VAL A 459 -6.05 10.84 -28.02
N ILE A 460 -5.56 9.77 -28.64
CA ILE A 460 -4.58 8.85 -28.04
C ILE A 460 -3.24 9.58 -27.90
N LYS A 461 -2.75 9.70 -26.65
CA LYS A 461 -1.51 10.42 -26.31
C LYS A 461 -0.40 9.48 -25.88
N TYR A 462 -0.71 8.47 -25.07
CA TYR A 462 0.29 7.58 -24.47
C TYR A 462 -0.24 6.15 -24.43
N LEU A 463 0.67 5.18 -24.30
CA LEU A 463 0.32 3.77 -24.19
C LEU A 463 1.18 3.06 -23.14
N ARG A 464 0.63 2.01 -22.55
CA ARG A 464 1.37 1.07 -21.69
C ARG A 464 0.88 -0.34 -21.96
N ASP A 465 1.79 -1.31 -22.02
CA ASP A 465 1.39 -2.71 -22.26
C ASP A 465 0.50 -3.17 -21.09
N ARG A 466 -0.54 -3.95 -21.43
CA ARG A 466 -1.62 -4.28 -20.51
C ARG A 466 -1.14 -4.95 -19.21
N ASP A 467 -0.15 -5.83 -19.32
CA ASP A 467 0.45 -6.55 -18.18
C ASP A 467 1.07 -5.63 -17.12
N TYR A 468 1.45 -4.40 -17.49
CA TYR A 468 2.07 -3.43 -16.58
C TYR A 468 1.11 -2.32 -16.13
N ALA A 469 -0.19 -2.50 -16.38
CA ALA A 469 -1.25 -1.55 -16.02
C ALA A 469 -2.47 -2.27 -15.43
N GLN A 470 -2.26 -3.39 -14.74
CA GLN A 470 -3.33 -4.24 -14.21
C GLN A 470 -4.30 -3.48 -13.29
N GLU A 471 -3.82 -2.48 -12.56
CA GLU A 471 -4.64 -1.60 -11.72
C GLU A 471 -5.68 -0.80 -12.52
N LEU A 472 -5.36 -0.38 -13.76
CA LEU A 472 -6.30 0.27 -14.68
C LEU A 472 -7.24 -0.75 -15.33
N VAL A 473 -6.73 -1.96 -15.63
CA VAL A 473 -7.55 -3.06 -16.15
C VAL A 473 -8.61 -3.50 -15.13
N ASN A 474 -8.28 -3.40 -13.84
CA ASN A 474 -9.17 -3.75 -12.73
C ASN A 474 -9.96 -2.54 -12.20
N ALA A 475 -9.79 -1.36 -12.79
CA ALA A 475 -10.45 -0.13 -12.33
C ALA A 475 -11.96 -0.18 -12.60
N HIS A 476 -12.73 0.30 -11.63
CA HIS A 476 -14.18 0.47 -11.75
C HIS A 476 -14.58 1.87 -11.28
N PRO A 477 -15.65 2.47 -11.83
CA PRO A 477 -16.49 1.95 -12.92
C PRO A 477 -15.80 1.94 -14.29
N ARG A 478 -16.14 0.95 -15.13
CA ARG A 478 -15.63 0.79 -16.50
C ARG A 478 -16.77 0.77 -17.52
N ARG A 479 -16.51 1.21 -18.75
CA ARG A 479 -17.52 1.27 -19.82
C ARG A 479 -16.99 0.68 -21.10
N ARG A 480 -17.55 -0.45 -21.53
CA ARG A 480 -17.24 -1.00 -22.85
C ARG A 480 -17.77 -0.08 -23.95
N LEU A 481 -16.95 0.13 -24.97
CA LEU A 481 -17.29 0.96 -26.11
C LEU A 481 -17.86 0.11 -27.24
N SER A 482 -18.94 0.59 -27.86
CA SER A 482 -19.66 -0.13 -28.90
C SER A 482 -19.18 0.20 -30.31
N ARG A 483 -19.09 1.49 -30.67
CA ARG A 483 -18.60 1.93 -31.98
C ARG A 483 -17.68 3.14 -31.85
N ILE A 484 -16.41 2.93 -32.19
CA ILE A 484 -15.43 4.01 -32.38
C ILE A 484 -15.03 4.10 -33.85
N ASP A 485 -14.80 5.33 -34.32
CA ASP A 485 -14.18 5.59 -35.60
C ASP A 485 -12.80 6.21 -35.37
N LEU A 486 -11.84 5.87 -36.23
CA LEU A 486 -10.44 6.20 -36.07
C LEU A 486 -9.97 7.17 -37.14
N VAL A 487 -9.42 8.30 -36.71
CA VAL A 487 -8.87 9.31 -37.61
C VAL A 487 -7.38 9.55 -37.34
N ALA A 488 -6.58 9.52 -38.39
CA ALA A 488 -5.19 9.95 -38.29
C ALA A 488 -5.15 11.48 -38.11
N TYR A 489 -4.45 11.92 -37.08
CA TYR A 489 -4.34 13.32 -36.69
C TYR A 489 -2.87 13.72 -36.59
N LYS A 490 -2.50 14.87 -37.18
CA LYS A 490 -1.25 15.55 -36.89
C LYS A 490 -1.51 16.77 -36.02
N ALA A 491 -0.59 17.10 -35.12
CA ALA A 491 -0.73 18.27 -34.26
C ALA A 491 -0.98 19.53 -35.10
N ARG A 492 -2.02 20.31 -34.74
CA ARG A 492 -2.51 21.51 -35.45
C ARG A 492 -3.17 21.27 -36.81
N GLN A 493 -3.42 20.02 -37.20
CA GLN A 493 -4.25 19.71 -38.36
C GLN A 493 -5.72 19.97 -38.04
N ASP A 494 -6.43 20.64 -38.95
CA ASP A 494 -7.88 20.77 -38.83
C ASP A 494 -8.55 19.43 -39.20
N ILE A 495 -9.34 18.90 -38.26
CA ILE A 495 -10.16 17.69 -38.42
C ILE A 495 -11.66 17.95 -38.22
N SER A 496 -12.09 19.22 -38.27
CA SER A 496 -13.49 19.67 -38.12
C SER A 496 -14.47 18.90 -39.02
N HIS A 497 -14.06 18.60 -40.25
CA HIS A 497 -14.84 17.79 -41.20
C HIS A 497 -15.15 16.37 -40.69
N HIS A 498 -14.25 15.75 -39.92
CA HIS A 498 -14.47 14.41 -39.36
C HIS A 498 -15.34 14.41 -38.09
N ARG A 499 -15.46 15.58 -37.44
CA ARG A 499 -16.11 15.79 -36.15
C ARG A 499 -17.59 16.15 -36.26
N THR A 500 -17.99 16.78 -37.36
CA THR A 500 -19.37 17.23 -37.58
C THR A 500 -20.38 16.08 -37.40
N GLY A 501 -21.33 16.23 -36.48
CA GLY A 501 -22.40 15.25 -36.22
C GLY A 501 -21.98 14.06 -35.34
N ARG A 502 -20.76 14.04 -34.79
CA ARG A 502 -20.28 13.01 -33.87
C ARG A 502 -20.88 13.19 -32.46
N PRO A 503 -21.14 12.10 -31.72
CA PRO A 503 -21.61 12.18 -30.35
C PRO A 503 -20.51 12.68 -29.40
N SER A 504 -20.93 13.39 -28.34
CA SER A 504 -20.04 13.80 -27.26
C SER A 504 -19.61 12.59 -26.42
N TRP A 505 -18.34 12.58 -26.00
CA TRP A 505 -17.80 11.62 -25.05
C TRP A 505 -18.22 11.91 -23.60
N THR A 506 -18.71 13.11 -23.29
CA THR A 506 -19.00 13.58 -21.91
C THR A 506 -19.86 12.60 -21.12
N ARG A 507 -20.91 12.02 -21.73
CA ARG A 507 -21.74 11.01 -21.05
C ARG A 507 -20.95 9.75 -20.65
N LEU A 508 -20.11 9.24 -21.55
CA LEU A 508 -19.29 8.05 -21.27
C LEU A 508 -18.20 8.34 -20.24
N THR A 509 -17.52 9.48 -20.36
CA THR A 509 -16.45 9.88 -19.43
C THR A 509 -16.99 10.22 -18.03
N GLU A 510 -18.14 10.88 -17.92
CA GLU A 510 -18.83 11.09 -16.64
C GLU A 510 -19.24 9.76 -16.01
N SER A 511 -19.75 8.82 -16.79
CA SER A 511 -20.20 7.51 -16.28
C SER A 511 -19.07 6.62 -15.72
N VAL A 512 -17.82 6.82 -16.15
CA VAL A 512 -16.62 6.18 -15.55
C VAL A 512 -15.99 7.03 -14.44
N SER A 513 -16.57 8.19 -14.15
CA SER A 513 -16.13 9.11 -13.09
C SER A 513 -16.98 8.96 -11.81
N VAL A 514 -18.15 8.32 -11.88
CA VAL A 514 -19.08 8.13 -10.76
C VAL A 514 -18.66 6.93 -9.89
N GLY A 515 -17.91 7.19 -8.82
CA GLY A 515 -17.62 6.12 -7.84
C GLY A 515 -16.56 6.41 -6.79
N ALA A 516 -15.72 7.42 -6.95
CA ALA A 516 -14.58 7.62 -6.04
C ALA A 516 -14.43 9.08 -5.60
N ARG A 517 -15.29 9.55 -4.70
CA ARG A 517 -14.92 10.57 -3.69
C ARG A 517 -15.70 10.33 -2.41
N SER A 518 -15.04 9.77 -1.42
CA SER A 518 -15.23 10.26 -0.05
C SER A 518 -15.00 11.78 -0.12
N LYS A 519 -16.01 12.58 0.22
CA LYS A 519 -15.94 14.05 0.23
C LYS A 519 -15.20 14.58 1.48
N ASP A 520 -14.35 13.78 2.13
CA ASP A 520 -13.56 14.29 3.24
C ASP A 520 -12.41 15.17 2.70
N HIS A 521 -12.54 16.50 2.85
CA HIS A 521 -11.50 17.47 2.51
C HIS A 521 -10.13 17.16 3.15
N LYS A 522 -10.17 16.48 4.28
CA LYS A 522 -9.02 16.10 5.09
C LYS A 522 -8.29 14.92 4.42
N ASP A 523 -9.01 14.00 3.75
CA ASP A 523 -8.43 12.92 2.93
C ASP A 523 -7.76 13.51 1.68
N GLU A 524 -8.47 14.41 0.98
CA GLU A 524 -7.94 15.11 -0.19
C GLU A 524 -6.65 15.88 0.14
N ALA A 525 -6.61 16.55 1.30
CA ALA A 525 -5.41 17.28 1.75
C ALA A 525 -4.21 16.35 2.00
N PHE A 526 -4.42 15.17 2.59
CA PHE A 526 -3.36 14.18 2.80
C PHE A 526 -2.85 13.61 1.48
N LEU A 527 -3.77 13.25 0.59
CA LEU A 527 -3.48 12.76 -0.75
C LEU A 527 -2.68 13.80 -1.57
N THR A 528 -3.08 15.08 -1.52
CA THR A 528 -2.37 16.20 -2.15
C THR A 528 -0.97 16.39 -1.57
N ALA A 529 -0.80 16.17 -0.26
CA ALA A 529 0.51 16.24 0.37
C ALA A 529 1.45 15.14 -0.13
N LEU A 530 0.96 13.91 -0.31
CA LEU A 530 1.74 12.82 -0.90
C LEU A 530 2.12 13.09 -2.35
N ASP A 531 1.20 13.66 -3.15
CA ASP A 531 1.52 14.04 -4.54
C ASP A 531 2.68 15.04 -4.58
N PHE A 532 2.62 16.07 -3.74
CA PHE A 532 3.71 17.05 -3.64
C PHE A 532 5.05 16.41 -3.24
N LEU A 533 5.06 15.42 -2.33
CA LEU A 533 6.30 14.73 -1.95
C LEU A 533 6.91 13.98 -3.15
N ILE A 534 6.08 13.35 -3.98
CA ILE A 534 6.52 12.70 -5.24
C ILE A 534 7.04 13.74 -6.22
N ASP A 535 6.34 14.86 -6.39
CA ASP A 535 6.73 15.95 -7.28
C ASP A 535 8.07 16.55 -6.86
N TYR A 536 8.29 16.75 -5.56
CA TYR A 536 9.56 17.23 -5.00
C TYR A 536 10.71 16.28 -5.32
N GLN A 537 10.55 14.97 -5.07
CA GLN A 537 11.59 13.98 -5.39
C GLN A 537 11.85 13.89 -6.90
N THR A 538 10.81 14.07 -7.71
CA THR A 538 10.91 14.13 -9.17
C THR A 538 11.70 15.36 -9.63
N VAL A 539 11.42 16.53 -9.03
CA VAL A 539 12.16 17.77 -9.28
C VAL A 539 13.62 17.64 -8.86
N GLU A 540 13.90 17.06 -7.70
CA GLU A 540 15.25 16.78 -7.22
C GLU A 540 16.02 15.90 -8.22
N LEU A 541 15.41 14.81 -8.68
CA LEU A 541 16.02 13.90 -9.65
C LEU A 541 16.24 14.58 -11.01
N ASN A 542 15.28 15.37 -11.45
CA ASN A 542 15.39 16.14 -12.70
C ASN A 542 16.43 17.26 -12.61
N ALA A 543 16.68 17.79 -11.41
CA ALA A 543 17.73 18.76 -11.14
C ALA A 543 19.14 18.15 -11.24
N ARG A 544 19.27 16.82 -11.23
CA ARG A 544 20.57 16.13 -11.41
C ARG A 544 20.87 15.73 -12.85
N LYS A 545 20.01 16.13 -13.80
CA LYS A 545 20.15 15.88 -15.23
C LYS A 545 20.68 17.15 -15.91
N TYR A 546 21.80 17.04 -16.62
CA TYR A 546 22.44 18.17 -17.31
C TYR A 546 22.55 17.88 -18.81
N PRO A 547 22.09 18.78 -19.69
CA PRO A 547 22.34 18.65 -21.11
C PRO A 547 23.79 19.03 -21.44
N PHE A 548 24.37 18.37 -22.44
CA PHE A 548 25.73 18.61 -22.87
C PHE A 548 25.86 18.69 -24.40
N VAL A 549 26.94 19.34 -24.83
CA VAL A 549 27.48 19.33 -26.19
C VAL A 549 28.89 18.75 -26.13
N ARG A 550 29.21 17.84 -27.04
CA ARG A 550 30.54 17.26 -27.18
C ARG A 550 31.43 18.19 -28.00
N VAL A 551 32.62 18.49 -27.50
CA VAL A 551 33.64 19.28 -28.20
C VAL A 551 34.76 18.34 -28.66
N GLU A 552 35.14 18.43 -29.93
CA GLU A 552 36.28 17.67 -30.47
C GLU A 552 37.59 18.36 -30.07
N GLU A 553 38.56 17.61 -29.53
CA GLU A 553 39.89 18.12 -29.24
C GLU A 553 40.71 18.26 -30.54
N GLU A 554 41.48 19.35 -30.67
CA GLU A 554 42.52 19.45 -31.69
C GLU A 554 43.57 18.34 -31.47
N PRO A 555 44.05 17.65 -32.52
CA PRO A 555 44.94 16.51 -32.36
C PRO A 555 46.33 16.94 -31.86
N GLY A 556 46.54 16.87 -30.54
CA GLY A 556 47.80 17.17 -29.86
C GLY A 556 48.39 15.95 -29.15
N THR A 557 49.35 15.30 -29.81
CA THR A 557 50.42 14.43 -29.26
C THR A 557 50.20 13.74 -27.90
N THR A 558 49.58 12.56 -27.88
CA THR A 558 50.04 11.36 -27.13
C THR A 558 49.14 10.15 -27.44
N GLY A 559 49.76 9.02 -27.83
CA GLY A 559 49.17 7.66 -27.85
C GLY A 559 47.85 7.43 -28.59
N ALA A 560 47.92 6.89 -29.82
CA ALA A 560 46.77 6.66 -30.72
C ALA A 560 45.61 5.79 -30.16
N GLU A 561 45.82 5.04 -29.07
CA GLU A 561 44.75 4.23 -28.43
C GLU A 561 44.04 4.93 -27.26
N ALA A 562 44.65 5.95 -26.64
CA ALA A 562 44.05 6.69 -25.53
C ALA A 562 43.10 7.80 -26.00
N ALA A 563 43.41 8.45 -27.12
CA ALA A 563 42.62 9.55 -27.68
C ALA A 563 41.25 9.11 -28.27
N ALA A 564 41.11 7.84 -28.66
CA ALA A 564 39.89 7.34 -29.32
C ALA A 564 38.69 7.13 -28.37
N ASN A 565 38.91 7.13 -27.05
CA ASN A 565 37.89 6.86 -26.04
C ASN A 565 37.66 8.00 -25.05
N THR A 566 38.32 9.15 -25.22
CA THR A 566 38.15 10.35 -24.40
C THR A 566 37.29 11.38 -25.12
N ALA A 567 36.47 12.12 -24.38
CA ALA A 567 35.65 13.20 -24.91
C ALA A 567 35.59 14.38 -23.94
N VAL A 568 35.49 15.59 -24.48
CA VAL A 568 35.19 16.80 -23.71
C VAL A 568 33.70 17.09 -23.84
N LEU A 569 33.01 17.22 -22.70
CA LEU A 569 31.60 17.56 -22.64
C LEU A 569 31.44 18.95 -22.02
N THR A 570 30.66 19.80 -22.66
CA THR A 570 30.37 21.18 -22.23
C THR A 570 28.87 21.34 -21.99
N TYR A 571 28.50 22.06 -20.94
CA TYR A 571 27.11 22.31 -20.55
C TYR A 571 26.33 23.10 -21.61
N ASP A 572 25.15 22.58 -22.02
CA ASP A 572 24.23 23.26 -22.93
C ASP A 572 23.22 24.12 -22.15
N GLN A 573 23.65 25.32 -21.75
CA GLN A 573 22.85 26.19 -20.90
C GLN A 573 21.49 26.55 -21.51
N ARG A 574 21.45 26.89 -22.79
CA ARG A 574 20.20 27.31 -23.45
C ARG A 574 19.14 26.21 -23.40
N ARG A 575 19.53 24.97 -23.71
CA ARG A 575 18.60 23.82 -23.69
C ARG A 575 18.10 23.52 -22.28
N ASP A 576 18.95 23.72 -21.28
CA ASP A 576 18.55 23.51 -19.89
C ASP A 576 17.61 24.62 -19.40
N ASP A 577 17.89 25.88 -19.74
CA ASP A 577 17.04 27.01 -19.43
C ASP A 577 15.64 26.79 -20.01
N ASP A 578 15.52 26.42 -21.29
CA ASP A 578 14.22 26.13 -21.93
C ASP A 578 13.44 25.02 -21.20
N ARG A 579 14.13 24.02 -20.65
CA ARG A 579 13.52 22.94 -19.85
C ARG A 579 13.07 23.45 -18.49
N MET A 580 13.93 24.17 -17.78
CA MET A 580 13.64 24.68 -16.44
C MET A 580 12.42 25.62 -16.47
N HIS A 581 12.39 26.59 -17.39
CA HIS A 581 11.26 27.53 -17.54
C HIS A 581 9.90 26.87 -17.83
N SER A 582 9.90 25.60 -18.24
CA SER A 582 8.66 24.85 -18.49
C SER A 582 8.10 24.13 -17.27
N ASN A 583 8.76 24.22 -16.10
CA ASN A 583 8.25 23.69 -14.83
C ASN A 583 8.64 24.68 -13.71
N ALA A 584 7.63 25.33 -13.12
CA ALA A 584 7.83 26.37 -12.12
C ALA A 584 8.51 25.85 -10.85
N LEU A 585 8.15 24.64 -10.40
CA LEU A 585 8.74 24.02 -9.21
C LEU A 585 10.21 23.64 -9.42
N LEU A 586 10.57 23.12 -10.60
CA LEU A 586 11.96 22.85 -10.99
C LEU A 586 12.78 24.13 -11.06
N THR A 587 12.23 25.21 -11.62
CA THR A 587 12.87 26.52 -11.66
C THR A 587 13.15 27.03 -10.24
N ALA A 588 12.15 27.01 -9.36
CA ALA A 588 12.29 27.41 -7.97
C ALA A 588 13.29 26.51 -7.20
N TYR A 589 13.34 25.23 -7.52
CA TYR A 589 14.31 24.31 -6.94
C TYR A 589 15.75 24.62 -7.37
N ALA A 590 15.95 24.84 -8.67
CA ALA A 590 17.24 25.08 -9.31
C ALA A 590 17.82 26.48 -9.08
N ALA A 591 17.00 27.44 -8.65
CA ALA A 591 17.42 28.82 -8.39
C ALA A 591 18.52 28.96 -7.33
N GLU A 592 18.69 27.96 -6.45
CA GLU A 592 19.74 27.96 -5.43
C GLU A 592 20.94 27.10 -5.85
N PRO A 593 22.16 27.68 -5.96
CA PRO A 593 23.37 26.97 -6.43
C PRO A 593 23.75 25.72 -5.62
N ARG A 594 23.34 25.64 -4.34
CA ARG A 594 23.56 24.45 -3.51
C ARG A 594 22.73 23.25 -3.95
N ARG A 595 21.53 23.49 -4.50
CA ARG A 595 20.58 22.45 -4.94
C ARG A 595 20.81 22.03 -6.39
N ARG A 596 21.34 22.93 -7.21
CA ARG A 596 21.82 22.67 -8.58
C ARG A 596 23.20 23.32 -8.77
N PRO A 597 24.30 22.61 -8.48
CA PRO A 597 25.66 23.12 -8.69
C PRO A 597 25.95 23.40 -10.17
N LEU A 598 27.03 24.12 -10.46
CA LEU A 598 27.52 24.26 -11.83
C LEU A 598 27.96 22.89 -12.37
N PHE A 599 27.79 22.67 -13.67
CA PHE A 599 27.99 21.35 -14.30
C PHE A 599 29.36 20.73 -13.99
N GLY A 600 30.44 21.51 -14.05
CA GLY A 600 31.79 21.04 -13.76
C GLY A 600 32.01 20.70 -12.28
N ASP A 601 31.38 21.44 -11.36
CA ASP A 601 31.41 21.16 -9.93
C ASP A 601 30.60 19.91 -9.59
N PHE A 602 29.38 19.80 -10.12
CA PHE A 602 28.48 18.65 -9.93
C PHE A 602 29.16 17.32 -10.28
N VAL A 603 29.86 17.25 -11.42
CA VAL A 603 30.49 16.00 -11.87
C VAL A 603 31.80 15.75 -11.13
N ALA A 604 32.53 16.80 -10.74
CA ALA A 604 33.72 16.66 -9.92
C ALA A 604 33.40 16.05 -8.55
N ASP A 605 32.30 16.47 -7.93
CA ASP A 605 31.84 15.93 -6.65
C ASP A 605 31.51 14.42 -6.75
N LEU A 606 30.89 13.98 -7.86
CA LEU A 606 30.61 12.54 -8.11
C LEU A 606 31.88 11.68 -8.20
N GLY A 607 33.02 12.26 -8.58
CA GLY A 607 34.28 11.54 -8.75
C GLY A 607 35.03 11.22 -7.45
N SER A 608 34.59 11.77 -6.31
CA SER A 608 35.20 11.57 -5.00
C SER A 608 34.71 10.32 -4.24
N ASP A 609 33.58 9.75 -4.68
CA ASP A 609 32.99 8.51 -4.16
C ASP A 609 33.35 7.30 -5.04
N GLU A 610 33.17 6.06 -4.54
CA GLU A 610 33.38 4.81 -5.28
C GLU A 610 32.45 4.64 -6.54
N GLU A 611 31.69 5.69 -6.89
CA GLU A 611 30.64 5.73 -7.91
C GLU A 611 30.99 6.65 -9.12
N ALA A 612 32.24 6.66 -9.57
CA ALA A 612 32.76 7.57 -10.63
C ALA A 612 32.18 7.40 -12.06
N PHE A 613 31.00 6.79 -12.22
CA PHE A 613 30.37 6.49 -13.50
C PHE A 613 29.13 7.36 -13.76
N VAL A 614 29.11 7.99 -14.93
CA VAL A 614 27.96 8.76 -15.44
C VAL A 614 27.37 8.07 -16.67
N LYS A 615 26.05 8.22 -16.84
CA LYS A 615 25.31 7.68 -17.98
C LYS A 615 24.91 8.81 -18.92
N LEU A 616 25.03 8.54 -20.23
CA LEU A 616 24.55 9.45 -21.26
C LEU A 616 23.30 8.91 -21.96
N ASP A 617 22.44 9.85 -22.32
CA ASP A 617 21.34 9.66 -23.25
C ASP A 617 21.48 10.63 -24.44
N HIS A 618 21.09 10.17 -25.62
CA HIS A 618 21.16 10.90 -26.88
C HIS A 618 19.80 11.43 -27.34
N ALA A 619 18.72 11.13 -26.61
CA ALA A 619 17.40 11.66 -26.89
C ALA A 619 17.35 13.20 -26.71
N GLU A 620 16.48 13.87 -27.48
CA GLU A 620 16.27 15.33 -27.35
C GLU A 620 15.86 15.73 -25.92
N ARG A 621 15.18 14.82 -25.21
CA ARG A 621 14.79 14.94 -23.81
C ARG A 621 15.38 13.80 -22.98
N PRO A 622 15.68 14.02 -21.69
CA PRO A 622 16.35 13.02 -20.87
C PRO A 622 15.40 11.85 -20.55
N TYR A 623 15.55 10.72 -21.23
CA TYR A 623 14.72 9.51 -21.07
C TYR A 623 15.50 8.33 -20.45
N PHE A 624 16.81 8.23 -20.74
CA PHE A 624 17.78 7.28 -20.19
C PHE A 624 17.29 5.82 -20.14
N GLY A 625 16.79 5.30 -21.27
CA GLY A 625 16.29 3.93 -21.45
C GLY A 625 17.32 2.79 -21.35
N ARG A 626 16.98 1.59 -21.86
CA ARG A 626 17.70 0.32 -21.56
C ARG A 626 19.17 0.23 -22.02
N ASN A 627 19.63 1.06 -22.96
CA ASN A 627 21.01 1.03 -23.50
C ASN A 627 21.78 2.34 -23.26
N PRO A 628 22.08 2.74 -22.00
CA PRO A 628 22.81 3.97 -21.73
C PRO A 628 24.31 3.81 -22.03
N ILE A 629 24.94 4.87 -22.55
CA ILE A 629 26.40 4.92 -22.71
C ILE A 629 27.02 5.20 -21.35
N GLN A 630 28.02 4.41 -20.95
CA GLN A 630 28.70 4.55 -19.67
C GLN A 630 30.05 5.25 -19.84
N LEU A 631 30.24 6.28 -19.03
CA LEU A 631 31.46 7.07 -18.99
C LEU A 631 32.08 7.10 -17.60
N GLN A 632 33.39 7.17 -17.55
CA GLN A 632 34.17 7.54 -16.39
C GLN A 632 34.44 9.04 -16.40
N PHE A 633 34.28 9.70 -15.27
CA PHE A 633 34.86 11.03 -15.08
C PHE A 633 36.38 10.93 -14.97
N LEU A 634 37.11 11.80 -15.70
CA LEU A 634 38.58 11.89 -15.62
C LEU A 634 39.02 13.11 -14.83
N ARG A 635 38.59 14.30 -15.26
CA ARG A 635 38.93 15.57 -14.60
C ARG A 635 37.95 16.68 -14.99
N ARG A 636 37.84 17.67 -14.11
CA ARG A 636 37.18 18.94 -14.39
C ARG A 636 38.10 19.83 -15.22
N LEU A 637 37.58 20.50 -16.25
CA LEU A 637 38.33 21.49 -17.01
C LEU A 637 38.01 22.91 -16.51
N ASP A 638 36.72 23.22 -16.34
CA ASP A 638 36.23 24.50 -15.82
C ASP A 638 34.85 24.34 -15.15
N ALA A 639 34.09 25.42 -14.93
CA ALA A 639 32.76 25.37 -14.32
C ALA A 639 31.66 24.73 -15.20
N HIS A 640 31.88 24.65 -16.50
CA HIS A 640 30.92 24.21 -17.51
C HIS A 640 31.44 23.06 -18.39
N SER A 641 32.68 22.64 -18.21
CA SER A 641 33.33 21.63 -19.06
C SER A 641 34.04 20.54 -18.25
N ILE A 642 33.89 19.30 -18.70
CA ILE A 642 34.49 18.11 -18.10
C ILE A 642 35.17 17.23 -19.14
N MET A 643 36.14 16.43 -18.69
CA MET A 643 36.77 15.40 -19.49
C MET A 643 36.34 14.02 -19.00
N VAL A 644 35.90 13.17 -19.93
CA VAL A 644 35.35 11.85 -19.65
C VAL A 644 36.00 10.78 -20.52
N ARG A 645 35.96 9.53 -20.05
CA ARG A 645 36.41 8.34 -20.78
C ARG A 645 35.26 7.36 -20.97
N ARG A 646 35.04 6.89 -22.19
CA ARG A 646 34.08 5.82 -22.48
C ARG A 646 34.56 4.48 -21.93
N ILE A 647 33.64 3.74 -21.31
CA ILE A 647 33.93 2.40 -20.75
C ILE A 647 32.98 1.33 -21.32
N GLY A 648 31.79 1.72 -21.78
CA GLY A 648 30.83 0.79 -22.38
C GLY A 648 29.68 1.50 -23.11
N GLY A 649 28.96 0.78 -23.97
CA GLY A 649 27.88 1.32 -24.81
C GLY A 649 28.37 1.88 -26.16
N GLY A 650 27.49 2.52 -26.94
CA GLY A 650 27.80 3.12 -28.26
C GLY A 650 28.75 4.35 -28.22
N PRO A 651 28.99 5.02 -29.37
CA PRO A 651 29.83 6.23 -29.42
C PRO A 651 29.17 7.40 -28.67
N VAL A 652 30.00 8.27 -28.06
CA VAL A 652 29.51 9.47 -27.35
C VAL A 652 28.82 10.41 -28.35
N PRO A 653 27.53 10.73 -28.19
CA PRO A 653 26.77 11.55 -29.14
C PRO A 653 27.24 13.00 -29.12
N GLN A 654 26.92 13.75 -30.19
CA GLN A 654 27.32 15.15 -30.32
C GLN A 654 26.60 16.07 -29.32
N THR A 655 25.34 15.74 -28.99
CA THR A 655 24.61 16.37 -27.90
C THR A 655 23.82 15.31 -27.16
N GLY A 656 23.46 15.58 -25.91
CA GLY A 656 22.68 14.64 -25.12
C GLY A 656 22.47 15.11 -23.69
N TRP A 657 22.10 14.17 -22.83
CA TRP A 657 21.89 14.39 -21.41
C TRP A 657 22.82 13.51 -20.58
N LEU A 658 23.33 14.08 -19.49
CA LEU A 658 24.18 13.42 -18.51
C LEU A 658 23.45 13.28 -17.19
N ARG A 659 23.59 12.12 -16.54
CA ARG A 659 23.15 11.88 -15.17
C ARG A 659 24.09 10.92 -14.41
N PRO A 660 24.06 10.92 -13.07
CA PRO A 660 24.65 9.87 -12.25
C PRO A 660 24.12 8.48 -12.61
N SER A 661 24.98 7.45 -12.58
CA SER A 661 24.58 6.09 -12.91
C SER A 661 23.61 5.46 -11.90
N THR A 662 23.65 5.92 -10.63
CA THR A 662 22.83 5.48 -9.50
C THR A 662 21.38 5.95 -9.58
N ASP A 663 21.11 7.08 -10.25
CA ASP A 663 19.78 7.68 -10.39
C ASP A 663 18.79 6.82 -11.22
N ALA A 664 19.28 5.82 -11.97
CA ALA A 664 18.43 4.95 -12.77
C ALA A 664 17.42 4.14 -11.95
N GLY A 665 17.78 3.75 -10.72
CA GLY A 665 16.84 3.09 -9.81
C GLY A 665 15.76 4.03 -9.28
N SER A 666 16.09 5.32 -9.13
CA SER A 666 15.21 6.32 -8.52
C SER A 666 14.01 6.65 -9.42
N ASP A 667 14.17 6.75 -10.75
CA ASP A 667 13.03 6.99 -11.66
C ASP A 667 11.99 5.86 -11.57
N ILE A 668 12.46 4.60 -11.54
CA ILE A 668 11.59 3.42 -11.42
C ILE A 668 10.87 3.42 -10.06
N GLN A 669 11.59 3.76 -8.99
CA GLN A 669 11.05 3.85 -7.65
C GLN A 669 9.98 4.94 -7.53
N LEU A 670 10.18 6.11 -8.13
CA LEU A 670 9.17 7.18 -8.15
C LEU A 670 7.92 6.79 -8.94
N GLY A 671 8.08 6.14 -10.10
CA GLY A 671 6.94 5.60 -10.85
C GLY A 671 6.12 4.61 -10.02
N ARG A 672 6.79 3.74 -9.24
CA ARG A 672 6.13 2.79 -8.31
C ARG A 672 5.39 3.51 -7.18
N GLN A 673 5.99 4.53 -6.58
CA GLN A 673 5.33 5.34 -5.54
C GLN A 673 4.10 6.07 -6.08
N ALA A 674 4.18 6.62 -7.30
CA ALA A 674 3.05 7.27 -7.96
C ALA A 674 1.87 6.31 -8.20
N ARG A 675 2.16 5.07 -8.64
CA ARG A 675 1.15 4.00 -8.77
C ARG A 675 0.51 3.68 -7.42
N ALA A 676 1.31 3.42 -6.39
CA ALA A 676 0.79 3.13 -5.05
C ALA A 676 -0.05 4.27 -4.47
N ARG A 677 0.38 5.53 -4.67
CA ARG A 677 -0.39 6.73 -4.31
C ARG A 677 -1.73 6.78 -5.05
N HIS A 678 -1.76 6.37 -6.32
CA HIS A 678 -3.01 6.26 -7.06
C HIS A 678 -3.93 5.19 -6.47
N SER A 679 -3.42 3.97 -6.21
CA SER A 679 -4.18 2.89 -5.57
C SER A 679 -4.72 3.28 -4.20
N LEU A 680 -3.93 4.02 -3.40
CA LEU A 680 -4.35 4.54 -2.09
C LEU A 680 -5.61 5.39 -2.17
N GLY A 681 -5.82 6.15 -3.26
CA GLY A 681 -7.02 6.97 -3.47
C GLY A 681 -8.31 6.16 -3.47
N ASN A 682 -8.23 4.85 -3.74
CA ASN A 682 -9.36 3.92 -3.73
C ASN A 682 -9.47 3.16 -2.39
N LEU A 683 -8.68 3.49 -1.37
CA LEU A 683 -8.64 2.81 -0.08
C LEU A 683 -8.89 3.82 1.08
N PRO A 684 -10.10 4.38 1.20
CA PRO A 684 -10.41 5.38 2.24
C PRO A 684 -10.17 4.87 3.67
N GLY A 685 -10.39 3.57 3.92
CA GLY A 685 -10.07 2.94 5.21
C GLY A 685 -8.58 3.03 5.56
N LEU A 686 -7.69 2.81 4.58
CA LEU A 686 -6.25 2.96 4.77
C LEU A 686 -5.84 4.43 4.93
N ILE A 687 -6.42 5.35 4.16
CA ILE A 687 -6.17 6.78 4.31
C ILE A 687 -6.51 7.24 5.73
N ARG A 688 -7.69 6.85 6.25
CA ARG A 688 -8.12 7.14 7.62
C ARG A 688 -7.17 6.52 8.64
N ALA A 689 -6.79 5.24 8.45
CA ALA A 689 -5.85 4.55 9.32
C ALA A 689 -4.48 5.25 9.40
N LEU A 690 -3.98 5.82 8.30
CA LEU A 690 -2.70 6.54 8.28
C LEU A 690 -2.78 7.94 8.91
N ARG A 691 -3.95 8.58 8.88
CA ARG A 691 -4.12 9.96 9.38
C ARG A 691 -4.55 10.01 10.84
N GLU A 692 -5.53 9.20 11.20
CA GLU A 692 -6.17 9.15 12.51
C GLU A 692 -6.48 7.66 12.82
N PRO A 693 -5.47 6.85 13.18
CA PRO A 693 -5.64 5.40 13.34
C PRO A 693 -6.62 5.08 14.46
N LEU A 694 -7.64 4.30 14.11
CA LEU A 694 -8.55 3.66 15.05
C LEU A 694 -8.52 2.17 14.81
N SER A 695 -8.58 1.40 15.87
CA SER A 695 -8.70 -0.05 15.78
C SER A 695 -9.54 -0.61 16.90
N ILE A 696 -10.06 -1.79 16.63
CA ILE A 696 -10.91 -2.55 17.52
C ILE A 696 -10.06 -3.69 18.07
N ASP A 697 -10.08 -3.85 19.39
CA ASP A 697 -9.51 -5.02 20.04
C ASP A 697 -10.41 -6.24 19.80
N LEU A 698 -10.03 -7.09 18.84
CA LEU A 698 -10.76 -8.28 18.41
C LEU A 698 -10.12 -9.58 18.93
N GLY A 699 -9.34 -9.56 20.02
CA GLY A 699 -8.51 -10.71 20.41
C GLY A 699 -8.56 -11.16 21.87
N ARG A 700 -9.59 -10.79 22.64
CA ARG A 700 -9.70 -11.23 24.05
C ARG A 700 -9.75 -12.75 24.16
N GLY A 701 -8.84 -13.33 24.94
CA GLY A 701 -8.77 -14.78 25.19
C GLY A 701 -7.92 -15.55 24.17
N ARG A 702 -8.04 -15.23 22.88
CA ARG A 702 -7.35 -15.95 21.78
C ARG A 702 -5.82 -15.89 21.85
N TYR A 703 -5.28 -14.76 22.29
CA TYR A 703 -3.83 -14.50 22.33
C TYR A 703 -3.27 -14.50 23.77
N ASN A 704 -3.99 -15.11 24.73
CA ASN A 704 -3.61 -15.12 26.14
C ASN A 704 -2.72 -16.31 26.55
N ASP A 705 -2.72 -17.41 25.78
CA ASP A 705 -2.06 -18.66 26.15
C ASP A 705 -0.89 -19.00 25.22
N SER A 706 0.33 -18.60 25.60
CA SER A 706 1.56 -19.30 25.24
C SER A 706 2.68 -19.00 26.24
N ASP A 707 3.50 -20.02 26.51
CA ASP A 707 4.65 -19.95 27.40
C ASP A 707 5.74 -19.07 26.76
N ASP A 708 5.69 -17.78 27.06
CA ASP A 708 6.55 -16.73 26.50
C ASP A 708 7.91 -16.64 27.21
N GLY A 709 8.45 -17.76 27.66
CA GLY A 709 9.59 -17.81 28.60
C GLY A 709 10.87 -17.09 28.15
N ASN A 710 10.98 -16.68 26.88
CA ASN A 710 12.11 -15.93 26.33
C ASN A 710 11.83 -14.43 26.09
N LEU A 711 10.59 -13.96 26.31
CA LEU A 711 10.21 -12.56 26.14
C LEU A 711 10.17 -11.84 27.49
N GLU A 712 10.72 -10.64 27.52
CA GLU A 712 10.85 -9.83 28.73
C GLU A 712 10.26 -8.42 28.56
N GLY A 713 10.04 -7.73 29.69
CA GLY A 713 9.45 -6.39 29.68
C GLY A 713 8.00 -6.42 29.23
N ASN A 714 7.58 -5.43 28.45
CA ASN A 714 6.22 -5.32 27.92
C ASN A 714 6.06 -5.94 26.52
N ALA A 715 7.05 -6.68 26.01
CA ALA A 715 6.97 -7.33 24.70
C ALA A 715 5.77 -8.30 24.55
N PRO A 716 5.41 -9.14 25.55
CA PRO A 716 4.24 -10.02 25.43
C PRO A 716 2.91 -9.28 25.26
N SER A 717 2.70 -8.17 26.00
CA SER A 717 1.49 -7.35 25.84
C SER A 717 1.48 -6.65 24.48
N VAL A 718 2.62 -6.13 24.03
CA VAL A 718 2.73 -5.52 22.69
C VAL A 718 2.41 -6.52 21.58
N ILE A 719 2.88 -7.77 21.66
CA ILE A 719 2.54 -8.81 20.67
C ILE A 719 1.04 -9.11 20.69
N ARG A 720 0.43 -9.19 21.89
CA ARG A 720 -1.01 -9.38 22.03
C ARG A 720 -1.78 -8.25 21.35
N ASP A 721 -1.42 -7.00 21.63
CA ASP A 721 -2.06 -5.82 21.06
C ASP A 721 -1.86 -5.75 19.54
N MET A 722 -0.64 -6.06 19.06
CA MET A 722 -0.35 -6.18 17.62
C MET A 722 -1.24 -7.20 16.93
N LEU A 723 -1.56 -8.32 17.59
CA LEU A 723 -2.38 -9.40 17.06
C LEU A 723 -3.89 -9.19 17.23
N SER A 724 -4.30 -8.44 18.25
CA SER A 724 -5.71 -8.22 18.55
C SER A 724 -6.29 -6.95 17.95
N MET A 725 -5.48 -5.89 17.75
CA MET A 725 -5.93 -4.62 17.19
C MET A 725 -6.06 -4.70 15.67
N HIS A 726 -7.24 -4.40 15.16
CA HIS A 726 -7.56 -4.38 13.73
C HIS A 726 -8.27 -3.08 13.30
N PRO A 727 -8.00 -2.55 12.09
CA PRO A 727 -7.07 -3.09 11.09
C PRO A 727 -5.63 -2.56 11.21
N PHE A 728 -5.32 -1.67 12.15
CA PHE A 728 -4.04 -0.95 12.19
C PHE A 728 -3.33 -1.09 13.55
N TYR A 729 -2.00 -1.08 13.55
CA TYR A 729 -1.20 -0.92 14.77
C TYR A 729 0.13 -0.22 14.47
N ALA A 730 0.58 0.68 15.36
CA ALA A 730 1.91 1.27 15.27
C ALA A 730 2.72 1.02 16.55
N LEU A 731 3.93 0.53 16.38
CA LEU A 731 4.85 0.21 17.47
C LEU A 731 6.07 1.14 17.44
N GLN A 732 6.21 1.95 18.47
CA GLN A 732 7.46 2.63 18.78
C GLN A 732 8.43 1.67 19.47
N GLY A 733 9.64 1.55 18.94
CA GLY A 733 10.69 0.76 19.59
C GLY A 733 12.00 1.52 19.67
N PRO A 734 12.36 2.07 20.84
CA PRO A 734 13.67 2.68 21.09
C PRO A 734 14.86 1.75 20.72
N PRO A 735 16.10 2.26 20.66
CA PRO A 735 17.28 1.46 20.33
C PRO A 735 17.43 0.26 21.28
N GLY A 736 17.71 -0.92 20.74
CA GLY A 736 18.00 -2.12 21.53
C GLY A 736 16.80 -2.78 22.22
N THR A 737 15.57 -2.36 21.94
CA THR A 737 14.34 -2.88 22.58
C THR A 737 13.81 -4.20 22.01
N GLY A 738 14.39 -4.70 20.92
CA GLY A 738 13.96 -5.97 20.32
C GLY A 738 12.78 -5.87 19.35
N LYS A 739 12.56 -4.72 18.68
CA LYS A 739 11.56 -4.53 17.61
C LYS A 739 11.45 -5.73 16.65
N THR A 740 12.57 -6.15 16.08
CA THR A 740 12.65 -7.26 15.12
C THR A 740 12.21 -8.58 15.76
N THR A 741 12.58 -8.82 17.04
CA THR A 741 12.16 -10.01 17.81
C THR A 741 10.66 -10.01 18.08
N VAL A 742 10.09 -8.86 18.45
CA VAL A 742 8.64 -8.71 18.63
C VAL A 742 7.90 -8.98 17.31
N ALA A 743 8.39 -8.43 16.20
CA ALA A 743 7.83 -8.66 14.88
C ALA A 743 7.86 -10.14 14.48
N THR A 744 8.98 -10.84 14.70
CA THR A 744 9.13 -12.26 14.32
C THR A 744 8.18 -13.16 15.11
N HIS A 745 8.08 -12.96 16.42
CA HIS A 745 7.16 -13.74 17.25
C HIS A 745 5.69 -13.44 16.92
N ALA A 746 5.35 -12.19 16.62
CA ALA A 746 3.99 -11.84 16.22
C ALA A 746 3.60 -12.54 14.90
N VAL A 747 4.47 -12.53 13.88
CA VAL A 747 4.24 -13.26 12.61
C VAL A 747 4.12 -14.77 12.84
N SER A 748 4.99 -15.36 13.66
CA SER A 748 4.96 -16.79 13.99
C SER A 748 3.66 -17.21 14.68
N ARG A 749 3.22 -16.45 15.68
CA ARG A 749 1.94 -16.69 16.37
C ARG A 749 0.76 -16.53 15.42
N TYR A 750 0.77 -15.48 14.61
CA TYR A 750 -0.29 -15.24 13.63
C TYR A 750 -0.45 -16.43 12.68
N LEU A 751 0.63 -16.94 12.08
CA LEU A 751 0.60 -18.07 11.15
C LEU A 751 0.29 -19.41 11.83
N THR A 752 0.61 -19.56 13.11
CA THR A 752 0.22 -20.75 13.88
C THR A 752 -1.30 -20.85 14.02
N MET A 753 -1.97 -19.71 14.19
CA MET A 753 -3.42 -19.62 14.33
C MET A 753 -4.13 -19.56 12.97
N GLU A 754 -3.56 -18.83 12.01
CA GLU A 754 -4.11 -18.58 10.67
C GLU A 754 -3.22 -19.24 9.60
N LYS A 755 -3.22 -20.57 9.54
CA LYS A 755 -2.27 -21.35 8.69
C LYS A 755 -2.35 -21.07 7.19
N GLY A 756 -3.46 -20.52 6.71
CA GLY A 756 -3.66 -20.13 5.32
C GLY A 756 -3.35 -18.66 5.01
N ALA A 757 -3.02 -17.86 6.03
CA ALA A 757 -2.85 -16.43 5.85
C ALA A 757 -1.55 -16.08 5.14
N ARG A 758 -1.58 -14.94 4.44
CA ARG A 758 -0.46 -14.34 3.73
C ARG A 758 -0.03 -13.05 4.42
N VAL A 759 1.26 -12.96 4.73
CA VAL A 759 1.88 -11.82 5.41
C VAL A 759 2.94 -11.19 4.50
N LEU A 760 2.78 -9.90 4.20
CA LEU A 760 3.81 -9.11 3.55
C LEU A 760 4.66 -8.45 4.62
N VAL A 761 5.94 -8.80 4.66
CA VAL A 761 6.92 -8.18 5.55
C VAL A 761 7.81 -7.26 4.70
N SER A 762 7.81 -5.98 5.06
CA SER A 762 8.50 -4.94 4.30
C SER A 762 9.40 -4.08 5.18
N ALA A 763 10.42 -3.50 4.56
CA ALA A 763 11.29 -2.50 5.17
C ALA A 763 11.85 -1.56 4.11
N GLN A 764 12.34 -0.39 4.54
CA GLN A 764 12.91 0.63 3.67
C GLN A 764 14.19 0.17 2.96
N SER A 765 15.00 -0.69 3.60
CA SER A 765 16.30 -1.12 3.09
C SER A 765 16.42 -2.64 3.00
N ASN A 766 17.25 -3.15 2.09
CA ASN A 766 17.53 -4.60 2.00
C ASN A 766 18.18 -5.14 3.26
N PHE A 767 19.06 -4.38 3.92
CA PHE A 767 19.72 -4.83 5.14
C PHE A 767 18.73 -5.07 6.29
N ALA A 768 17.81 -4.13 6.54
CA ALA A 768 16.78 -4.30 7.55
C ALA A 768 15.88 -5.50 7.23
N LEU A 769 15.42 -5.60 5.98
CA LEU A 769 14.57 -6.70 5.53
C LEU A 769 15.23 -8.07 5.64
N ASP A 770 16.51 -8.19 5.24
CA ASP A 770 17.22 -9.45 5.28
C ASP A 770 17.47 -9.88 6.74
N ASN A 771 17.84 -8.95 7.63
CA ASN A 771 18.00 -9.24 9.06
C ASN A 771 16.70 -9.76 9.69
N LEU A 772 15.57 -9.10 9.41
CA LEU A 772 14.25 -9.56 9.85
C LEU A 772 13.89 -10.92 9.22
N GLY A 773 14.16 -11.09 7.92
CA GLY A 773 13.89 -12.31 7.16
C GLY A 773 14.65 -13.53 7.68
N ILE A 774 15.90 -13.35 8.10
CA ILE A 774 16.72 -14.43 8.70
C ILE A 774 16.10 -14.90 10.01
N ARG A 775 15.75 -13.98 10.90
CA ARG A 775 15.11 -14.31 12.18
C ARG A 775 13.75 -14.97 11.97
N LEU A 776 12.97 -14.53 10.99
CA LEU A 776 11.73 -15.18 10.61
C LEU A 776 11.96 -16.60 10.08
N ALA A 777 12.98 -16.81 9.24
CA ALA A 777 13.31 -18.15 8.72
C ALA A 777 13.74 -19.11 9.84
N GLU A 778 14.42 -18.61 10.88
CA GLU A 778 14.80 -19.36 12.08
C GLU A 778 13.59 -19.69 12.96
N GLU A 779 12.76 -18.69 13.29
CA GLU A 779 11.54 -18.84 14.09
C GLU A 779 10.53 -19.79 13.43
N LEU A 780 10.42 -19.74 12.09
CA LEU A 780 9.48 -20.54 11.30
C LEU A 780 10.09 -21.85 10.75
N ALA A 781 11.30 -22.21 11.19
CA ALA A 781 12.07 -23.31 10.58
C ALA A 781 11.33 -24.65 10.57
N ASP A 782 10.56 -24.97 11.61
CA ASP A 782 9.76 -26.20 11.69
C ASP A 782 8.61 -26.20 10.67
N GLY A 783 7.88 -25.10 10.55
CA GLY A 783 6.80 -24.94 9.58
C GLY A 783 7.30 -24.96 8.13
N ILE A 784 8.43 -24.30 7.87
CA ILE A 784 9.11 -24.33 6.56
C ILE A 784 9.61 -25.74 6.24
N GLY A 785 10.27 -26.41 7.18
CA GLY A 785 10.81 -27.76 7.00
C GLY A 785 9.73 -28.81 6.72
N LYS A 786 8.53 -28.63 7.27
CA LYS A 786 7.35 -29.48 7.02
C LYS A 786 6.59 -29.10 5.74
N GLY A 787 6.98 -28.03 5.04
CA GLY A 787 6.27 -27.50 3.88
C GLY A 787 4.89 -26.90 4.21
N GLN A 788 4.67 -26.52 5.48
CA GLN A 788 3.43 -25.88 5.95
C GLN A 788 3.46 -24.36 5.76
N ILE A 789 4.67 -23.77 5.71
CA ILE A 789 4.89 -22.34 5.52
C ILE A 789 5.84 -22.15 4.34
N LEU A 790 5.41 -21.36 3.36
CA LEU A 790 6.23 -20.93 2.24
C LEU A 790 6.73 -19.50 2.46
N LEU A 791 8.03 -19.37 2.73
CA LEU A 791 8.73 -18.08 2.87
C LEU A 791 9.42 -17.70 1.54
N LEU A 792 9.07 -16.52 1.02
CA LEU A 792 9.57 -15.98 -0.24
C LEU A 792 10.29 -14.65 -0.03
N ARG A 793 11.52 -14.52 -0.55
CA ARG A 793 12.29 -13.28 -0.60
C ARG A 793 12.29 -12.72 -2.03
N GLU A 794 11.58 -11.61 -2.22
CA GLU A 794 11.40 -10.97 -3.53
C GLU A 794 12.53 -10.01 -3.91
N MET A 795 13.03 -10.09 -5.14
CA MET A 795 14.21 -9.33 -5.55
C MET A 795 14.14 -8.87 -7.01
N SER A 796 14.86 -7.82 -7.34
CA SER A 796 14.98 -7.35 -8.72
C SER A 796 15.93 -8.24 -9.50
N GLU A 797 15.48 -8.77 -10.65
CA GLU A 797 16.29 -9.56 -11.58
C GLU A 797 17.59 -8.85 -12.00
N ALA A 798 17.57 -7.52 -12.10
CA ALA A 798 18.71 -6.71 -12.52
C ALA A 798 19.80 -6.54 -11.45
N ARG A 799 19.52 -6.82 -10.16
CA ARG A 799 20.43 -6.52 -9.05
C ARG A 799 21.30 -7.71 -8.61
N GLY A 800 21.05 -8.91 -9.14
CA GLY A 800 21.81 -10.13 -8.83
C GLY A 800 21.54 -10.68 -7.41
N ILE A 801 21.72 -12.00 -7.23
CA ILE A 801 21.51 -12.69 -5.94
C ILE A 801 22.52 -12.27 -4.86
N ASP A 802 23.67 -11.73 -5.27
CA ASP A 802 24.76 -11.31 -4.37
C ASP A 802 24.41 -10.14 -3.44
N LYS A 803 23.30 -9.44 -3.70
CA LYS A 803 22.80 -8.36 -2.83
C LYS A 803 21.84 -8.83 -1.74
N VAL A 804 21.48 -10.11 -1.73
CA VAL A 804 20.66 -10.75 -0.70
C VAL A 804 21.59 -11.54 0.20
N ASP A 805 21.34 -11.52 1.52
CA ASP A 805 22.09 -12.36 2.46
C ASP A 805 22.02 -13.85 2.04
N ALA A 806 23.17 -14.52 2.05
CA ALA A 806 23.31 -15.91 1.61
C ALA A 806 22.37 -16.88 2.33
N ARG A 807 22.02 -16.60 3.59
CA ARG A 807 21.08 -17.43 4.38
C ARG A 807 19.66 -17.39 3.81
N LEU A 808 19.30 -16.36 3.06
CA LEU A 808 18.00 -16.19 2.42
C LEU A 808 17.96 -16.65 0.96
N HIS A 809 19.09 -17.01 0.34
CA HIS A 809 19.13 -17.40 -1.07
C HIS A 809 18.14 -18.52 -1.41
N ARG A 810 18.05 -19.55 -0.54
CA ARG A 810 17.11 -20.67 -0.70
C ARG A 810 15.63 -20.29 -0.68
N HIS A 811 15.32 -19.09 -0.20
CA HIS A 811 13.97 -18.53 -0.13
C HIS A 811 13.66 -17.57 -1.28
N THR A 812 14.57 -17.40 -2.24
CA THR A 812 14.31 -16.58 -3.43
C THR A 812 13.46 -17.34 -4.46
N LEU A 813 12.67 -16.62 -5.25
CA LEU A 813 11.79 -17.23 -6.26
C LEU A 813 12.52 -18.21 -7.19
N PRO A 814 13.69 -17.89 -7.79
CA PRO A 814 14.37 -18.82 -8.69
C PRO A 814 14.85 -20.10 -8.00
N GLU A 815 15.22 -20.04 -6.72
CA GLU A 815 15.63 -21.21 -5.94
C GLU A 815 14.42 -22.05 -5.52
N LEU A 816 13.31 -21.41 -5.11
CA LEU A 816 12.06 -22.09 -4.77
C LEU A 816 11.46 -22.80 -5.99
N THR A 817 11.40 -22.15 -7.15
CA THR A 817 10.94 -22.75 -8.41
C THR A 817 11.80 -23.96 -8.75
N ARG A 818 13.13 -23.83 -8.67
CA ARG A 818 14.05 -24.96 -8.89
C ARG A 818 13.85 -26.09 -7.88
N ALA A 819 13.57 -25.80 -6.62
CA ALA A 819 13.32 -26.80 -5.59
C ALA A 819 12.01 -27.56 -5.85
N VAL A 820 10.93 -26.86 -6.20
CA VAL A 820 9.62 -27.45 -6.53
C VAL A 820 9.72 -28.31 -7.78
N VAL A 821 10.32 -27.80 -8.86
CA VAL A 821 10.54 -28.57 -10.10
C VAL A 821 11.35 -29.83 -9.81
N ARG A 822 12.43 -29.72 -9.03
CA ARG A 822 13.26 -30.87 -8.65
C ARG A 822 12.49 -31.92 -7.84
N ASP A 823 11.66 -31.50 -6.89
CA ASP A 823 10.85 -32.40 -6.07
C ASP A 823 9.78 -33.13 -6.90
N ILE A 824 9.09 -32.41 -7.80
CA ILE A 824 8.13 -33.00 -8.75
C ILE A 824 8.85 -34.05 -9.63
N THR A 825 9.98 -33.67 -10.24
CA THR A 825 10.77 -34.57 -11.08
C THR A 825 11.24 -35.81 -10.32
N GLN A 826 11.69 -35.65 -9.08
CA GLN A 826 12.13 -36.77 -8.25
C GLN A 826 10.98 -37.69 -7.85
N LYS A 827 9.81 -37.15 -7.47
CA LYS A 827 8.62 -37.94 -7.09
C LYS A 827 8.08 -38.75 -8.27
N LEU A 828 7.96 -38.12 -9.44
CA LEU A 828 7.53 -38.78 -10.69
C LEU A 828 8.58 -39.82 -11.15
N GLY A 829 9.87 -39.50 -11.06
CA GLY A 829 10.95 -40.44 -11.39
C GLY A 829 11.02 -41.67 -10.47
N ARG A 830 10.73 -41.52 -9.16
CA ARG A 830 10.68 -42.64 -8.20
C ARG A 830 9.50 -43.59 -8.44
N GLN A 831 8.35 -43.08 -8.89
CA GLN A 831 7.20 -43.93 -9.24
C GLN A 831 7.50 -44.91 -10.37
N ALA A 832 8.47 -44.61 -11.24
CA ALA A 832 8.89 -45.50 -12.33
C ALA A 832 9.79 -46.67 -11.91
N GLY A 833 10.27 -46.74 -10.65
CA GLY A 833 11.33 -47.71 -10.28
C GLY A 833 11.39 -48.20 -8.82
N THR A 834 10.35 -48.01 -8.00
CA THR A 834 10.39 -48.45 -6.59
C THR A 834 10.04 -49.95 -6.43
N PRO A 835 10.92 -50.80 -5.86
CA PRO A 835 10.63 -52.22 -5.64
C PRO A 835 9.55 -52.41 -4.55
N GLY A 836 8.49 -53.17 -4.84
CA GLY A 836 7.45 -53.54 -3.87
C GLY A 836 6.11 -52.78 -3.95
N ARG A 837 5.96 -51.83 -4.90
CA ARG A 837 4.65 -51.29 -5.31
C ARG A 837 4.21 -51.94 -6.63
N ALA A 838 2.90 -52.07 -6.86
CA ALA A 838 2.38 -52.55 -8.15
C ALA A 838 2.96 -51.70 -9.29
N ALA A 839 3.39 -52.35 -10.39
CA ALA A 839 3.98 -51.66 -11.53
C ALA A 839 3.00 -50.60 -12.06
N ALA A 840 3.48 -49.36 -12.22
CA ALA A 840 2.70 -48.29 -12.83
C ALA A 840 2.16 -48.77 -14.19
N THR A 841 0.88 -48.53 -14.44
CA THR A 841 0.27 -48.86 -15.72
C THR A 841 0.93 -48.05 -16.84
N PRO A 842 0.93 -48.53 -18.10
CA PRO A 842 1.46 -47.77 -19.23
C PRO A 842 0.84 -46.37 -19.37
N SER A 843 -0.43 -46.22 -18.98
CA SER A 843 -1.13 -44.93 -18.95
C SER A 843 -0.57 -43.99 -17.88
N GLU A 844 -0.28 -44.49 -16.68
CA GLU A 844 0.32 -43.68 -15.60
C GLU A 844 1.76 -43.27 -15.94
N ALA A 845 2.53 -44.15 -16.59
CA ALA A 845 3.87 -43.83 -17.06
C ALA A 845 3.86 -42.77 -18.17
N ALA A 846 2.94 -42.88 -19.13
CA ALA A 846 2.75 -41.87 -20.16
C ALA A 846 2.32 -40.51 -19.58
N LEU A 847 1.42 -40.52 -18.58
CA LEU A 847 0.97 -39.30 -17.90
C LEU A 847 2.11 -38.66 -17.09
N ALA A 848 2.90 -39.45 -16.38
CA ALA A 848 4.07 -38.97 -15.63
C ALA A 848 5.12 -38.33 -16.57
N GLN A 849 5.37 -38.94 -17.73
CA GLN A 849 6.27 -38.40 -18.75
C GLN A 849 5.74 -37.06 -19.32
N GLN A 850 4.44 -36.99 -19.62
CA GLN A 850 3.80 -35.76 -20.08
C GLN A 850 3.89 -34.64 -19.03
N TRP A 851 3.71 -34.97 -17.74
CA TRP A 851 3.87 -34.01 -16.64
C TRP A 851 5.31 -33.51 -16.51
N LEU A 852 6.32 -34.39 -16.65
CA LEU A 852 7.74 -34.00 -16.63
C LEU A 852 8.06 -32.99 -17.73
N GLU A 853 7.60 -33.22 -18.96
CA GLU A 853 7.80 -32.30 -20.09
C GLU A 853 7.12 -30.95 -19.86
N GLN A 854 5.93 -30.94 -19.26
CA GLN A 854 5.19 -29.70 -19.00
C GLN A 854 5.75 -28.87 -17.85
N VAL A 855 6.29 -29.51 -16.80
CA VAL A 855 6.80 -28.78 -15.62
C VAL A 855 8.06 -27.99 -15.95
N GLU A 856 8.95 -28.52 -16.80
CA GLU A 856 10.15 -27.79 -17.24
C GLU A 856 9.80 -26.64 -18.20
N ALA A 857 8.82 -26.83 -19.09
CA ALA A 857 8.38 -25.82 -20.03
C ALA A 857 7.61 -24.66 -19.37
N ASN A 858 6.92 -24.90 -18.25
CA ASN A 858 6.03 -23.94 -17.60
C ASN A 858 6.58 -23.38 -16.27
N GLN A 859 7.89 -23.17 -16.16
CA GLN A 859 8.50 -22.61 -14.93
C GLN A 859 7.95 -21.23 -14.53
N VAL A 860 7.49 -20.44 -15.50
CA VAL A 860 6.85 -19.13 -15.24
C VAL A 860 5.55 -19.31 -14.44
N GLU A 861 4.65 -20.18 -14.90
CA GLU A 861 3.40 -20.51 -14.20
C GLU A 861 3.67 -21.08 -12.79
N VAL A 862 4.69 -21.93 -12.64
CA VAL A 862 5.10 -22.44 -11.32
C VAL A 862 5.55 -21.29 -10.41
N SER A 863 6.33 -20.35 -10.95
CA SER A 863 6.82 -19.19 -10.20
C SER A 863 5.67 -18.29 -9.75
N ASP A 864 4.68 -18.05 -10.62
CA ASP A 864 3.49 -17.26 -10.28
C ASP A 864 2.66 -17.94 -9.18
N ARG A 865 2.51 -19.26 -9.23
CA ARG A 865 1.84 -20.03 -8.15
C ARG A 865 2.60 -20.01 -6.83
N ILE A 866 3.93 -20.02 -6.86
CA ILE A 866 4.76 -19.88 -5.66
C ILE A 866 4.55 -18.49 -5.04
N LYS A 867 4.53 -17.43 -5.86
CA LYS A 867 4.23 -16.07 -5.39
C LYS A 867 2.85 -15.95 -4.76
N ALA A 868 1.82 -16.46 -5.45
CA ALA A 868 0.44 -16.43 -4.97
C ALA A 868 0.25 -17.28 -3.70
N GLY A 869 0.94 -18.42 -3.59
CA GLY A 869 0.84 -19.34 -2.45
C GLY A 869 1.77 -19.06 -1.27
N ALA A 870 2.67 -18.07 -1.37
CA ALA A 870 3.60 -17.77 -0.29
C ALA A 870 2.89 -17.20 0.94
N ASN A 871 3.09 -17.84 2.10
CA ASN A 871 2.56 -17.40 3.39
C ASN A 871 3.27 -16.15 3.91
N VAL A 872 4.58 -16.04 3.66
CA VAL A 872 5.37 -14.86 4.06
C VAL A 872 6.16 -14.37 2.86
N VAL A 873 5.94 -13.12 2.48
CA VAL A 873 6.67 -12.46 1.39
C VAL A 873 7.52 -11.34 1.97
N LEU A 874 8.83 -11.41 1.75
CA LEU A 874 9.82 -10.41 2.16
C LEU A 874 10.17 -9.53 0.95
N ALA A 875 9.69 -8.29 0.94
CA ALA A 875 9.95 -7.33 -0.13
C ALA A 875 10.23 -5.94 0.44
N THR A 876 11.25 -5.23 -0.07
CA THR A 876 11.47 -3.82 0.33
C THR A 876 10.31 -2.96 -0.13
N CYS A 877 10.11 -1.77 0.45
CA CYS A 877 8.97 -0.90 0.09
C CYS A 877 8.87 -0.69 -1.44
N SER A 878 10.01 -0.45 -2.10
CA SER A 878 10.07 -0.29 -3.56
C SER A 878 9.81 -1.59 -4.33
N MET A 879 10.21 -2.76 -3.80
CA MET A 879 9.96 -4.05 -4.47
C MET A 879 8.54 -4.58 -4.25
N ALA A 880 7.83 -4.14 -3.20
CA ALA A 880 6.44 -4.51 -3.01
C ALA A 880 5.57 -4.14 -4.23
N ALA A 881 5.86 -3.02 -4.91
CA ALA A 881 5.19 -2.61 -6.15
C ALA A 881 5.47 -3.49 -7.39
N THR A 882 6.27 -4.55 -7.29
CA THR A 882 6.35 -5.58 -8.36
C THR A 882 5.53 -6.81 -8.01
N VAL A 883 5.12 -6.95 -6.75
CA VAL A 883 4.17 -8.00 -6.34
C VAL A 883 2.81 -7.72 -6.97
N THR A 884 2.43 -6.44 -7.10
CA THR A 884 1.21 -5.98 -7.81
C THR A 884 1.14 -6.39 -9.27
N ASP A 885 2.27 -6.51 -9.99
CA ASP A 885 2.26 -6.85 -11.42
C ASP A 885 1.68 -8.26 -11.67
N THR A 886 1.53 -9.06 -10.60
CA THR A 886 0.92 -10.41 -10.61
C THR A 886 -0.40 -10.52 -9.85
N VAL A 887 -0.83 -9.49 -9.09
CA VAL A 887 -2.09 -9.51 -8.32
C VAL A 887 -3.24 -9.35 -9.32
N ARG A 888 -3.98 -10.44 -9.57
CA ARG A 888 -5.07 -10.49 -10.56
C ARG A 888 -6.43 -10.34 -9.90
N ASP A 889 -6.56 -10.74 -8.63
CA ASP A 889 -7.82 -10.84 -7.89
C ASP A 889 -7.65 -10.29 -6.45
N PRO A 890 -8.67 -9.67 -5.83
CA PRO A 890 -8.67 -9.32 -4.40
C PRO A 890 -8.35 -10.47 -3.43
N SER A 891 -8.54 -11.73 -3.83
CA SER A 891 -8.02 -12.90 -3.10
C SER A 891 -6.48 -13.01 -3.07
N ASP A 892 -5.77 -12.25 -3.92
CA ASP A 892 -4.31 -12.14 -3.93
C ASP A 892 -3.77 -11.07 -2.96
N LEU A 893 -4.63 -10.33 -2.24
CA LEU A 893 -4.20 -9.38 -1.20
C LEU A 893 -3.57 -10.09 0.00
N PHE A 894 -2.68 -9.40 0.71
CA PHE A 894 -2.09 -9.90 1.96
C PHE A 894 -3.04 -9.66 3.13
N ASP A 895 -3.27 -10.71 3.94
CA ASP A 895 -4.05 -10.60 5.17
C ASP A 895 -3.42 -9.64 6.18
N TRP A 896 -2.09 -9.49 6.14
CA TRP A 896 -1.34 -8.61 7.03
C TRP A 896 -0.08 -8.05 6.37
N VAL A 897 0.09 -6.73 6.42
CA VAL A 897 1.31 -6.03 6.02
C VAL A 897 2.02 -5.50 7.25
N LEU A 898 3.25 -5.96 7.49
CA LEU A 898 4.12 -5.49 8.56
C LEU A 898 5.29 -4.72 7.94
N LEU A 899 5.47 -3.46 8.36
CA LEU A 899 6.53 -2.59 7.87
C LEU A 899 7.48 -2.20 8.99
N GLU A 900 8.73 -2.66 8.92
CA GLU A 900 9.81 -2.30 9.83
C GLU A 900 10.57 -1.05 9.34
N GLU A 901 11.13 -0.28 10.28
CA GLU A 901 11.81 1.00 10.02
C GLU A 901 10.91 2.04 9.35
N ALA A 902 9.61 2.03 9.69
CA ALA A 902 8.59 2.93 9.15
C ALA A 902 8.92 4.42 9.35
N ALA A 903 9.56 4.75 10.46
CA ALA A 903 9.98 6.13 10.78
C ALA A 903 11.03 6.69 9.80
N LYS A 904 11.79 5.83 9.12
CA LYS A 904 12.87 6.21 8.20
C LYS A 904 12.40 6.30 6.74
N ALA A 905 11.31 5.63 6.41
CA ALA A 905 10.78 5.57 5.05
C ALA A 905 10.02 6.86 4.71
N TRP A 906 10.11 7.29 3.45
CA TRP A 906 9.21 8.34 2.98
C TRP A 906 7.77 7.80 3.02
N PRO A 907 6.76 8.61 3.36
CA PRO A 907 5.37 8.17 3.36
C PRO A 907 4.92 7.58 2.02
N THR A 908 5.43 8.12 0.92
CA THR A 908 5.20 7.63 -0.45
C THR A 908 5.77 6.22 -0.66
N GLU A 909 6.88 5.87 0.00
CA GLU A 909 7.41 4.51 0.06
C GLU A 909 6.59 3.62 0.99
N VAL A 910 6.20 4.12 2.17
CA VAL A 910 5.38 3.39 3.16
C VAL A 910 4.07 2.92 2.53
N VAL A 911 3.39 3.77 1.76
CA VAL A 911 2.13 3.43 1.09
C VAL A 911 2.29 2.26 0.12
N THR A 912 3.47 2.07 -0.47
CA THR A 912 3.70 1.07 -1.53
C THR A 912 3.35 -0.37 -1.12
N PRO A 913 3.85 -0.90 0.01
CA PRO A 913 3.40 -2.19 0.51
C PRO A 913 2.03 -2.16 1.19
N LEU A 914 1.57 -1.03 1.75
CA LEU A 914 0.31 -1.00 2.49
C LEU A 914 -0.92 -1.19 1.59
N VAL A 915 -0.90 -0.68 0.36
CA VAL A 915 -2.00 -0.86 -0.60
C VAL A 915 -2.20 -2.33 -1.04
N LEU A 916 -1.31 -3.23 -0.64
CA LEU A 916 -1.34 -4.66 -0.97
C LEU A 916 -2.03 -5.53 0.08
N GLY A 917 -2.50 -4.95 1.19
CA GLY A 917 -3.15 -5.75 2.22
C GLY A 917 -4.28 -5.04 2.94
N VAL A 918 -4.90 -5.79 3.84
CA VAL A 918 -6.16 -5.41 4.52
C VAL A 918 -5.99 -5.14 6.02
N ARG A 919 -4.79 -5.39 6.55
CA ARG A 919 -4.37 -5.11 7.92
C ARG A 919 -2.94 -4.62 7.91
N TRP A 920 -2.60 -3.65 8.76
CA TRP A 920 -1.32 -2.96 8.71
C TRP A 920 -0.67 -2.82 10.09
N THR A 921 0.63 -3.07 10.14
CA THR A 921 1.45 -2.78 11.32
C THR A 921 2.70 -2.00 10.93
N LEU A 922 2.87 -0.82 11.50
CA LEU A 922 4.05 0.02 11.31
C LEU A 922 4.96 -0.07 12.53
N ILE A 923 6.24 -0.39 12.35
CA ILE A 923 7.21 -0.52 13.42
C ILE A 923 8.37 0.43 13.15
N GLY A 924 8.74 1.25 14.13
CA GLY A 924 9.80 2.25 13.93
C GLY A 924 10.18 3.01 15.19
N ASP A 925 11.04 4.01 15.01
CA ASP A 925 11.49 4.89 16.09
C ASP A 925 11.55 6.33 15.58
N HIS A 926 10.52 7.12 15.88
CA HIS A 926 10.42 8.51 15.43
C HIS A 926 11.36 9.47 16.15
N ARG A 927 12.15 8.98 17.13
CA ARG A 927 13.20 9.75 17.82
C ARG A 927 14.60 9.47 17.25
N GLN A 928 14.72 8.58 16.25
CA GLN A 928 15.93 8.39 15.44
C GLN A 928 15.78 9.08 14.07
N LEU A 929 16.80 8.98 13.21
CA LEU A 929 16.83 9.65 11.91
C LEU A 929 15.59 9.28 11.06
N GLY A 930 14.81 10.30 10.74
CA GLY A 930 13.64 10.22 9.88
C GLY A 930 13.96 10.08 8.38
N PRO A 931 13.00 10.41 7.50
CA PRO A 931 13.18 10.33 6.06
C PRO A 931 14.41 11.13 5.58
N HIS A 932 15.20 10.50 4.72
CA HIS A 932 16.40 11.12 4.15
C HIS A 932 16.05 12.46 3.47
N ARG A 933 16.81 13.53 3.76
CA ARG A 933 16.66 14.90 3.23
C ARG A 933 15.45 15.70 3.71
N GLU A 934 14.83 15.36 4.84
CA GLU A 934 13.78 16.20 5.44
C GLU A 934 14.22 17.68 5.60
N SER A 935 15.45 17.91 6.08
CA SER A 935 15.99 19.28 6.26
C SER A 935 16.07 20.06 4.94
N ASP A 936 16.42 19.39 3.83
CA ASP A 936 16.50 20.03 2.52
C ASP A 936 15.12 20.40 1.99
N LEU A 937 14.12 19.53 2.21
CA LEU A 937 12.73 19.82 1.85
C LEU A 937 12.20 21.01 2.65
N ARG A 938 12.48 21.06 3.95
CA ARG A 938 12.09 22.18 4.82
C ARG A 938 12.73 23.49 4.39
N ALA A 939 14.02 23.47 4.05
CA ALA A 939 14.74 24.62 3.52
C ALA A 939 14.15 25.07 2.16
N PHE A 940 13.87 24.11 1.27
CA PHE A 940 13.25 24.37 -0.02
C PHE A 940 11.90 25.05 0.14
N LEU A 941 10.98 24.46 0.91
CA LEU A 941 9.65 25.03 1.16
C LEU A 941 9.75 26.45 1.73
N THR A 942 10.67 26.69 2.68
CA THR A 942 10.88 28.03 3.26
C THR A 942 11.36 29.03 2.21
N SER A 943 12.20 28.61 1.27
CA SER A 943 12.68 29.47 0.18
C SER A 943 11.56 29.95 -0.75
N LEU A 944 10.41 29.27 -0.78
CA LEU A 944 9.27 29.62 -1.65
C LEU A 944 8.43 30.79 -1.12
N ALA A 945 8.63 31.24 0.13
CA ALA A 945 7.81 32.28 0.77
C ALA A 945 7.73 33.60 -0.01
N GLY A 946 8.82 34.00 -0.65
CA GLY A 946 8.93 35.25 -1.43
C GLY A 946 8.78 35.07 -2.95
N HIS A 947 8.36 33.90 -3.43
CA HIS A 947 8.35 33.60 -4.86
C HIS A 947 7.24 34.37 -5.61
N GLY A 948 7.59 34.93 -6.79
CA GLY A 948 6.69 35.77 -7.59
C GLY A 948 5.51 35.02 -8.19
N ASP A 949 5.69 33.75 -8.52
CA ASP A 949 4.67 32.84 -9.06
C ASP A 949 3.67 32.39 -7.97
N PRO A 950 2.35 32.65 -8.12
CA PRO A 950 1.32 32.20 -7.17
C PRO A 950 1.26 30.68 -6.97
N ASP A 951 1.46 29.88 -8.03
CA ASP A 951 1.35 28.42 -7.96
C ASP A 951 2.48 27.81 -7.12
N VAL A 952 3.68 28.37 -7.26
CA VAL A 952 4.84 28.01 -6.42
C VAL A 952 4.63 28.44 -4.96
N ARG A 953 4.05 29.62 -4.74
CA ARG A 953 3.81 30.17 -3.40
C ARG A 953 2.80 29.33 -2.60
N ARG A 954 1.81 28.73 -3.26
CA ARG A 954 0.84 27.82 -2.64
C ARG A 954 1.51 26.67 -1.87
N HIS A 955 2.66 26.18 -2.34
CA HIS A 955 3.41 25.14 -1.63
C HIS A 955 4.00 25.63 -0.29
N TYR A 956 4.39 26.91 -0.19
CA TYR A 956 4.80 27.49 1.09
C TYR A 956 3.64 27.59 2.08
N GLU A 957 2.45 27.94 1.60
CA GLU A 957 1.23 28.01 2.42
C GLU A 957 0.84 26.62 2.94
N ALA A 958 0.94 25.59 2.09
CA ALA A 958 0.65 24.19 2.43
C ALA A 958 1.78 23.45 3.17
N ARG A 959 2.93 24.10 3.43
CA ARG A 959 4.15 23.46 3.98
C ARG A 959 3.92 22.64 5.24
N THR A 960 3.02 23.09 6.12
CA THR A 960 2.73 22.39 7.38
C THR A 960 2.09 21.03 7.11
N SER A 961 1.16 20.96 6.16
CA SER A 961 0.52 19.71 5.75
C SER A 961 1.52 18.75 5.11
N TYR A 962 2.44 19.27 4.28
CA TYR A 962 3.50 18.46 3.65
C TYR A 962 4.47 17.88 4.67
N LEU A 963 4.91 18.68 5.65
CA LEU A 963 5.82 18.23 6.69
C LEU A 963 5.15 17.26 7.67
N LYS A 964 3.86 17.45 7.98
CA LYS A 964 3.08 16.46 8.74
C LYS A 964 2.96 15.13 7.99
N ALA A 965 2.66 15.20 6.69
CA ALA A 965 2.63 13.99 5.86
C ALA A 965 4.00 13.32 5.83
N LEU A 966 5.10 14.06 5.61
CA LEU A 966 6.47 13.52 5.65
C LEU A 966 6.78 12.81 6.98
N GLY A 967 6.38 13.43 8.09
CA GLY A 967 6.52 12.89 9.45
C GLY A 967 5.47 11.85 9.84
N LEU A 968 4.80 11.21 8.87
CA LEU A 968 3.64 10.31 9.05
C LEU A 968 3.72 9.46 10.32
N PHE A 969 4.77 8.64 10.45
CA PHE A 969 4.91 7.72 11.58
C PHE A 969 5.03 8.43 12.92
N GLY A 970 5.78 9.55 13.00
CA GLY A 970 5.93 10.33 14.22
C GLY A 970 4.65 11.09 14.60
N GLU A 971 3.89 11.56 13.61
CA GLU A 971 2.61 12.23 13.85
C GLU A 971 1.59 11.30 14.54
N LEU A 972 1.61 9.99 14.24
CA LEU A 972 0.74 9.00 14.92
C LEU A 972 0.88 9.03 16.44
N PHE A 973 2.10 9.26 16.96
CA PHE A 973 2.37 9.28 18.41
C PHE A 973 2.21 10.68 19.03
N ARG A 974 2.15 11.75 18.22
CA ARG A 974 1.98 13.13 18.69
C ARG A 974 0.51 13.52 18.86
N THR A 975 -0.37 13.00 18.01
CA THR A 975 -1.81 13.29 18.03
C THR A 975 -2.57 12.32 18.94
N GLN A 976 -2.15 12.18 20.20
CA GLN A 976 -2.92 11.42 21.17
C GLN A 976 -4.22 12.16 21.47
N ARG A 977 -5.37 11.65 21.00
CA ARG A 977 -6.65 12.03 21.58
C ARG A 977 -6.80 11.23 22.87
N GLU A 978 -6.82 11.91 24.01
CA GLU A 978 -7.27 11.32 25.27
C GLU A 978 -8.68 10.74 25.06
N ARG A 979 -8.83 9.43 25.25
CA ARG A 979 -10.13 8.75 25.21
C ARG A 979 -10.46 8.20 26.60
N PRO A 980 -11.75 8.00 26.92
CA PRO A 980 -12.14 7.47 28.21
C PRO A 980 -11.49 6.09 28.46
N PRO A 981 -11.04 5.77 29.69
CA PRO A 981 -10.30 4.54 30.02
C PRO A 981 -11.02 3.22 29.70
N GLN A 982 -12.30 3.27 29.35
CA GLN A 982 -13.18 2.10 29.16
C GLN A 982 -13.50 1.83 27.67
N SER A 983 -13.06 2.69 26.75
CA SER A 983 -13.33 2.53 25.31
C SER A 983 -12.52 1.38 24.70
N ARG A 984 -13.16 0.53 23.90
CA ARG A 984 -12.53 -0.53 23.10
C ARG A 984 -11.87 -0.01 21.83
N GLN A 985 -12.29 1.17 21.35
CA GLN A 985 -11.59 1.86 20.28
C GLN A 985 -10.43 2.66 20.89
N VAL A 986 -9.31 1.98 21.06
CA VAL A 986 -8.07 2.59 21.56
C VAL A 986 -7.22 3.09 20.42
N PRO A 987 -6.41 4.15 20.61
CA PRO A 987 -5.30 4.43 19.72
C PRO A 987 -4.43 3.17 19.63
N PRO A 988 -4.24 2.57 18.44
CA PRO A 988 -3.51 1.32 18.32
C PRO A 988 -2.00 1.59 18.29
N LEU A 989 -1.51 2.18 19.37
CA LEU A 989 -0.16 2.67 19.52
C LEU A 989 0.48 1.99 20.72
N GLY A 990 1.65 1.37 20.52
CA GLY A 990 2.45 0.77 21.59
C GLY A 990 3.87 1.32 21.61
N SER A 991 4.54 1.18 22.75
CA SER A 991 5.97 1.49 22.89
C SER A 991 6.69 0.38 23.66
N LEU A 992 7.92 0.02 23.26
CA LEU A 992 8.75 -0.92 24.02
C LEU A 992 9.57 -0.18 25.09
N GLU A 993 9.56 -0.73 26.30
CA GLU A 993 10.07 -0.03 27.50
C GLU A 993 11.41 -0.57 28.03
N LYS A 994 11.90 -1.71 27.54
CA LYS A 994 13.14 -2.33 28.02
C LYS A 994 14.13 -2.54 26.87
N GLN A 995 15.37 -2.08 27.04
CA GLN A 995 16.47 -2.27 26.08
C GLN A 995 17.50 -3.29 26.56
N PHE A 996 18.04 -4.08 25.62
CA PHE A 996 18.93 -5.22 25.85
C PHE A 996 20.32 -5.04 25.22
N ARG A 997 20.62 -3.86 24.68
CA ARG A 997 21.80 -3.61 23.84
C ARG A 997 22.91 -2.89 24.59
N MET A 998 22.59 -1.73 25.15
CA MET A 998 23.54 -0.75 25.69
C MET A 998 23.76 -1.01 27.16
N HIS A 999 25.00 -0.96 27.62
CA HIS A 999 25.31 -0.88 29.04
C HIS A 999 24.53 0.28 29.69
N HIS A 1000 24.00 0.11 30.92
CA HIS A 1000 23.11 1.10 31.54
C HIS A 1000 23.68 2.54 31.53
N LEU A 1001 24.96 2.73 31.87
CA LEU A 1001 25.61 4.05 31.82
C LEU A 1001 25.67 4.67 30.42
N ILE A 1002 25.74 3.87 29.36
CA ILE A 1002 25.71 4.36 27.96
C ILE A 1002 24.28 4.74 27.58
N ALA A 1003 23.28 4.02 28.10
CA ALA A 1003 21.88 4.27 27.80
C ALA A 1003 21.34 5.56 28.46
N GLU A 1004 21.87 5.98 29.61
CA GLU A 1004 21.37 7.12 30.40
C GLU A 1004 21.23 8.43 29.59
N PRO A 1005 22.26 8.93 28.85
CA PRO A 1005 22.14 10.18 28.10
C PRO A 1005 21.05 10.14 27.02
N ALA A 1006 20.93 9.02 26.29
CA ALA A 1006 19.92 8.88 25.24
C ALA A 1006 18.51 8.69 25.81
N SER A 1007 18.38 7.87 26.86
CA SER A 1007 17.10 7.54 27.48
C SER A 1007 16.44 8.78 28.08
N ARG A 1008 17.20 9.59 28.82
CA ARG A 1008 16.67 10.81 29.45
C ARG A 1008 16.39 11.94 28.47
N ALA A 1009 17.19 12.07 27.41
CA ALA A 1009 17.02 13.14 26.43
C ALA A 1009 15.90 12.87 25.42
N PHE A 1010 15.75 11.63 24.96
CA PHE A 1010 14.88 11.32 23.82
C PHE A 1010 13.66 10.45 24.17
N TYR A 1011 13.68 9.80 25.34
CA TYR A 1011 12.60 8.91 25.81
C TYR A 1011 12.15 9.25 27.23
N PRO A 1012 11.83 10.53 27.56
CA PRO A 1012 11.32 10.88 28.87
C PRO A 1012 9.93 10.27 29.10
N LYS A 1013 9.57 10.05 30.36
CA LYS A 1013 8.18 9.73 30.71
C LYS A 1013 7.25 10.89 30.33
N GLU A 1014 6.02 10.54 29.97
CA GLU A 1014 4.94 11.50 29.75
C GLU A 1014 3.78 11.14 30.70
N PRO A 1015 3.34 12.07 31.59
CA PRO A 1015 3.82 13.45 31.77
C PRO A 1015 5.28 13.52 32.30
N ALA A 1016 5.95 14.65 32.03
CA ALA A 1016 7.35 14.84 32.38
C ALA A 1016 7.60 14.74 33.89
N GLU A 1017 8.40 13.76 34.29
CA GLU A 1017 8.87 13.56 35.66
C GLU A 1017 10.35 13.95 35.77
N GLN A 1018 10.74 14.56 36.90
CA GLN A 1018 12.13 14.86 37.23
C GLN A 1018 12.61 13.98 38.38
N ASP A 1019 13.83 13.48 38.26
CA ASP A 1019 14.54 12.82 39.34
C ASP A 1019 14.92 13.86 40.40
N HIS A 1020 14.37 13.72 41.61
CA HIS A 1020 14.55 14.68 42.69
C HIS A 1020 16.00 14.79 43.18
N GLU A 1021 16.81 13.75 43.04
CA GLU A 1021 18.21 13.76 43.47
C GLU A 1021 19.14 14.28 42.37
N LEU A 1022 18.82 14.00 41.11
CA LEU A 1022 19.68 14.32 39.98
C LEU A 1022 19.31 15.64 39.28
N GLY A 1023 18.07 16.11 39.43
CA GLY A 1023 17.54 17.25 38.67
C GLY A 1023 17.41 16.99 37.16
N LEU A 1024 17.44 15.71 36.75
CA LEU A 1024 17.37 15.25 35.36
C LEU A 1024 16.00 14.59 35.07
N PRO A 1025 15.50 14.61 33.82
CA PRO A 1025 14.27 13.91 33.47
C PRO A 1025 14.34 12.40 33.73
N VAL A 1026 13.21 11.80 34.10
CA VAL A 1026 13.05 10.35 34.22
C VAL A 1026 12.65 9.76 32.87
N SER A 1027 13.31 8.69 32.46
CA SER A 1027 12.98 7.95 31.22
C SER A 1027 12.03 6.80 31.49
N PHE A 1028 11.15 6.49 30.52
CA PHE A 1028 10.40 5.22 30.53
C PHE A 1028 11.27 4.04 30.04
N LEU A 1029 12.38 4.32 29.35
CA LEU A 1029 13.27 3.30 28.79
C LEU A 1029 14.21 2.76 29.88
N THR A 1030 14.04 1.49 30.21
CA THR A 1030 14.83 0.77 31.21
C THR A 1030 15.87 -0.13 30.55
N THR A 1031 16.96 -0.44 31.27
CA THR A 1031 18.04 -1.30 30.78
C THR A 1031 17.95 -2.69 31.40
N HIS A 1032 18.05 -3.74 30.58
CA HIS A 1032 18.15 -5.11 31.06
C HIS A 1032 19.54 -5.43 31.65
N ASP A 1033 19.59 -6.28 32.68
CA ASP A 1033 20.84 -6.60 33.38
C ASP A 1033 21.89 -7.28 32.49
N THR A 1034 21.46 -8.07 31.50
CA THR A 1034 22.40 -8.72 30.55
C THR A 1034 23.13 -7.74 29.65
N ALA A 1035 22.68 -6.48 29.54
CA ALA A 1035 23.39 -5.47 28.78
C ALA A 1035 24.62 -4.92 29.50
N ASN A 1036 24.78 -5.21 30.81
CA ASN A 1036 25.84 -4.67 31.66
C ASN A 1036 27.17 -5.44 31.59
N GLU A 1037 27.46 -6.06 30.44
CA GLU A 1037 28.70 -6.81 30.24
C GLU A 1037 29.94 -5.88 30.15
N PRO A 1038 31.08 -6.25 30.75
CA PRO A 1038 32.28 -5.43 30.72
C PRO A 1038 32.87 -5.33 29.30
N HIS A 1039 33.34 -4.12 28.94
CA HIS A 1039 33.93 -3.86 27.63
C HIS A 1039 35.33 -4.45 27.45
N GLY A 1040 36.03 -4.80 28.53
CA GLY A 1040 37.32 -5.52 28.50
C GLY A 1040 38.53 -4.69 28.05
N VAL A 1041 38.42 -3.36 27.98
CA VAL A 1041 39.54 -2.46 27.65
C VAL A 1041 40.21 -2.03 28.95
N ARG A 1042 41.55 -2.12 29.00
CA ARG A 1042 42.34 -1.78 30.20
C ARG A 1042 43.31 -0.62 29.99
N SER A 1043 43.52 -0.22 28.74
CA SER A 1043 44.43 0.86 28.35
C SER A 1043 43.72 1.76 27.33
N PRO A 1044 43.81 3.10 27.46
CA PRO A 1044 44.39 3.84 28.59
C PRO A 1044 43.69 3.58 29.93
N ALA A 1045 44.33 3.91 31.06
CA ALA A 1045 43.84 3.55 32.40
C ALA A 1045 42.45 4.14 32.73
N PHE A 1046 42.14 5.33 32.21
CA PHE A 1046 40.84 5.97 32.39
C PHE A 1046 39.68 5.23 31.70
N LEU A 1047 39.97 4.31 30.76
CA LEU A 1047 38.94 3.44 30.18
C LEU A 1047 38.59 2.27 31.10
N GLN A 1048 39.40 1.96 32.12
CA GLN A 1048 39.21 0.78 32.94
C GLN A 1048 37.90 0.89 33.74
N ASN A 1049 36.97 -0.05 33.50
CA ASN A 1049 35.64 -0.07 34.10
C ASN A 1049 34.81 1.20 33.85
N ALA A 1050 35.08 1.90 32.74
CA ALA A 1050 34.37 3.12 32.35
C ALA A 1050 33.66 2.90 31.00
N PRO A 1051 32.39 2.47 31.00
CA PRO A 1051 31.61 2.21 29.77
C PRO A 1051 31.26 3.46 28.97
N LEU A 1052 31.22 4.64 29.61
CA LEU A 1052 30.93 5.92 28.97
C LEU A 1052 32.04 6.91 29.34
N VAL A 1053 32.78 7.37 28.33
CA VAL A 1053 33.91 8.28 28.49
C VAL A 1053 33.80 9.46 27.54
N TRP A 1054 34.15 10.65 28.02
CA TRP A 1054 34.30 11.85 27.20
C TRP A 1054 35.72 12.39 27.32
N ILE A 1055 36.46 12.39 26.22
CA ILE A 1055 37.77 13.03 26.09
C ILE A 1055 37.52 14.48 25.66
N ASP A 1056 37.62 15.39 26.62
CA ASP A 1056 37.28 16.80 26.46
C ASP A 1056 38.44 17.58 25.84
N THR A 1057 38.19 18.16 24.67
CA THR A 1057 39.15 19.01 23.93
C THR A 1057 38.92 20.51 24.19
N THR A 1058 38.09 20.88 25.17
CA THR A 1058 37.85 22.27 25.55
C THR A 1058 39.16 22.99 25.87
N GLY A 1059 39.42 24.11 25.19
CA GLY A 1059 40.61 24.93 25.42
C GLY A 1059 41.87 24.50 24.67
N ARG A 1060 41.83 23.41 23.89
CA ARG A 1060 42.95 22.96 23.05
C ARG A 1060 43.01 23.66 21.68
N PRO A 1061 44.07 24.42 21.37
CA PRO A 1061 44.19 25.11 20.08
C PRO A 1061 44.39 24.17 18.87
N ASP A 1062 45.07 23.04 19.08
CA ASP A 1062 45.31 21.97 18.10
C ASP A 1062 44.04 21.17 17.76
N CYS A 1063 43.04 21.23 18.63
CA CYS A 1063 41.74 20.59 18.46
C CYS A 1063 40.64 21.58 18.05
N ALA A 1064 40.99 22.68 17.37
CA ALA A 1064 40.00 23.61 16.82
C ALA A 1064 39.45 23.13 15.46
N ASP A 1065 38.14 23.28 15.22
CA ASP A 1065 37.55 22.92 13.93
C ASP A 1065 37.93 23.88 12.80
N GLU A 1066 38.44 23.33 11.70
CA GLU A 1066 38.89 24.06 10.52
C GLU A 1066 37.81 24.09 9.41
N GLY A 1067 38.15 24.73 8.28
CA GLY A 1067 37.31 24.76 7.08
C GLY A 1067 36.95 23.35 6.59
N TYR A 1068 35.75 23.19 6.02
CA TYR A 1068 35.18 21.88 5.61
C TYR A 1068 34.88 20.90 6.76
N TRP A 1069 34.79 21.39 8.00
CA TRP A 1069 34.40 20.63 9.18
C TRP A 1069 35.34 19.43 9.43
N ILE A 1070 36.61 19.74 9.54
CA ILE A 1070 37.68 18.82 9.94
C ILE A 1070 38.30 19.28 11.26
N ASN A 1071 38.85 18.33 12.01
CA ASN A 1071 39.58 18.61 13.25
C ASN A 1071 40.77 17.65 13.33
N THR A 1072 41.96 18.16 13.05
CA THR A 1072 43.19 17.37 12.95
C THR A 1072 43.66 16.88 14.31
N GLY A 1073 43.55 17.70 15.37
CA GLY A 1073 43.83 17.28 16.75
C GLY A 1073 42.94 16.13 17.21
N GLU A 1074 41.64 16.16 16.91
CA GLU A 1074 40.75 15.02 17.20
C GLU A 1074 41.14 13.76 16.42
N VAL A 1075 41.59 13.87 15.16
CA VAL A 1075 42.10 12.71 14.38
C VAL A 1075 43.26 12.05 15.10
N ASP A 1076 44.20 12.85 15.60
CA ASP A 1076 45.40 12.35 16.29
C ASP A 1076 45.06 11.71 17.64
N LEU A 1077 44.14 12.32 18.40
CA LEU A 1077 43.62 11.76 19.64
C LEU A 1077 42.91 10.42 19.40
N VAL A 1078 42.06 10.32 18.36
CA VAL A 1078 41.36 9.07 18.04
C VAL A 1078 42.34 7.98 17.57
N ASP A 1079 43.32 8.31 16.74
CA ASP A 1079 44.35 7.37 16.28
C ASP A 1079 45.19 6.83 17.45
N ARG A 1080 45.62 7.72 18.37
CA ARG A 1080 46.32 7.35 19.60
C ARG A 1080 45.45 6.46 20.48
N LEU A 1081 44.18 6.82 20.67
CA LEU A 1081 43.24 6.09 21.53
C LEU A 1081 43.10 4.64 21.03
N VAL A 1082 42.81 4.49 19.73
CA VAL A 1082 42.63 3.16 19.13
C VAL A 1082 43.94 2.36 19.16
N THR A 1083 45.08 3.03 18.97
CA THR A 1083 46.41 2.40 19.10
C THR A 1083 46.66 1.88 20.53
N ASP A 1084 46.34 2.67 21.55
CA ASP A 1084 46.52 2.31 22.96
C ASP A 1084 45.54 1.23 23.42
N MET A 1085 44.32 1.22 22.87
CA MET A 1085 43.30 0.19 23.13
C MET A 1085 43.70 -1.19 22.61
N ARG A 1086 44.57 -1.25 21.58
CA ARG A 1086 45.02 -2.48 20.89
C ARG A 1086 43.85 -3.45 20.61
N PRO A 1087 42.81 -3.03 19.86
CA PRO A 1087 41.66 -3.88 19.57
C PRO A 1087 42.08 -5.10 18.76
N GLN A 1088 41.40 -6.24 19.01
CA GLN A 1088 41.61 -7.44 18.20
C GLN A 1088 41.20 -7.18 16.73
N PRO A 1089 41.76 -7.93 15.76
CA PRO A 1089 41.25 -7.95 14.40
C PRO A 1089 39.80 -8.47 14.41
N SER A 1090 38.87 -7.64 13.96
CA SER A 1090 37.43 -7.93 13.98
C SER A 1090 36.78 -7.17 12.84
N ASP A 1091 35.79 -7.76 12.17
CA ASP A 1091 34.97 -7.01 11.23
C ASP A 1091 33.99 -6.11 12.02
N PRO A 1092 34.08 -4.78 11.89
CA PRO A 1092 33.13 -3.88 12.56
C PRO A 1092 31.71 -3.96 11.99
N THR A 1093 31.49 -4.68 10.88
CA THR A 1093 30.16 -4.98 10.35
C THR A 1093 29.49 -6.18 11.02
N GLU A 1094 30.25 -6.98 11.80
CA GLU A 1094 29.75 -8.09 12.60
C GLU A 1094 29.62 -7.64 14.07
N PRO A 1095 28.42 -7.22 14.54
CA PRO A 1095 28.24 -6.62 15.86
C PRO A 1095 28.58 -7.58 17.01
N ASP A 1096 28.37 -8.88 16.81
CA ASP A 1096 28.63 -9.94 17.79
C ASP A 1096 30.09 -10.44 17.78
N ALA A 1097 30.92 -9.95 16.85
CA ALA A 1097 32.34 -10.27 16.85
C ALA A 1097 32.99 -9.71 18.12
N ALA A 1098 33.53 -10.61 18.95
CA ALA A 1098 34.15 -10.25 20.21
C ALA A 1098 35.27 -9.22 19.99
N GLY A 1099 35.08 -8.00 20.51
CA GLY A 1099 36.06 -6.91 20.38
C GLY A 1099 35.85 -5.98 19.19
N SER A 1100 34.71 -6.08 18.49
CA SER A 1100 34.32 -5.14 17.43
C SER A 1100 34.44 -3.68 17.87
N LEU A 1101 35.12 -2.87 17.05
CA LEU A 1101 35.34 -1.44 17.30
C LEU A 1101 35.09 -0.64 16.03
N ALA A 1102 34.19 0.34 16.14
CA ALA A 1102 33.86 1.29 15.08
C ALA A 1102 34.22 2.73 15.50
N VAL A 1103 34.65 3.53 14.54
CA VAL A 1103 34.93 4.96 14.70
C VAL A 1103 33.92 5.73 13.87
N LEU A 1104 33.16 6.60 14.52
CA LEU A 1104 32.07 7.36 13.92
C LEU A 1104 32.39 8.85 13.93
N THR A 1105 32.00 9.53 12.87
CA THR A 1105 31.98 11.00 12.82
C THR A 1105 30.87 11.46 11.87
N PRO A 1106 30.20 12.59 12.13
CA PRO A 1106 29.13 13.09 11.28
C PRO A 1106 29.62 13.68 9.94
N TYR A 1107 30.93 13.92 9.78
CA TYR A 1107 31.47 14.66 8.62
C TYR A 1107 32.32 13.78 7.69
N ALA A 1108 31.98 13.78 6.39
CA ALA A 1108 32.68 12.99 5.38
C ALA A 1108 34.16 13.39 5.21
N ALA A 1109 34.48 14.69 5.32
CA ALA A 1109 35.86 15.17 5.29
C ALA A 1109 36.70 14.64 6.46
N GLN A 1110 36.11 14.57 7.67
CA GLN A 1110 36.75 13.96 8.83
C GLN A 1110 36.95 12.44 8.63
N VAL A 1111 35.98 11.74 8.02
CA VAL A 1111 36.14 10.32 7.65
C VAL A 1111 37.34 10.12 6.73
N ALA A 1112 37.52 10.99 5.72
CA ALA A 1112 38.64 10.89 4.79
C ALA A 1112 39.99 11.01 5.49
N LEU A 1113 40.12 11.91 6.49
CA LEU A 1113 41.33 12.05 7.29
C LEU A 1113 41.56 10.86 8.23
N LEU A 1114 40.53 10.43 8.96
CA LEU A 1114 40.62 9.28 9.87
C LEU A 1114 41.02 8.00 9.10
N LYS A 1115 40.50 7.79 7.88
CA LYS A 1115 40.85 6.61 7.05
C LYS A 1115 42.31 6.58 6.61
N GLN A 1116 43.02 7.72 6.60
CA GLN A 1116 44.44 7.78 6.26
C GLN A 1116 45.34 7.26 7.40
N ARG A 1117 44.81 7.15 8.62
CA ARG A 1117 45.54 6.66 9.79
C ARG A 1117 45.54 5.14 9.85
N GLY A 1118 46.73 4.55 10.05
CA GLY A 1118 46.93 3.10 9.97
C GLY A 1118 46.11 2.30 11.00
N SER A 1119 45.96 2.80 12.23
CA SER A 1119 45.21 2.09 13.28
C SER A 1119 43.70 2.07 13.06
N LEU A 1120 43.19 3.01 12.25
CA LEU A 1120 41.77 3.25 12.00
C LEU A 1120 41.28 2.60 10.69
N ARG A 1121 42.19 2.07 9.88
CA ARG A 1121 41.87 1.51 8.56
C ARG A 1121 40.82 0.39 8.68
N GLY A 1122 39.74 0.53 7.91
CA GLY A 1122 38.62 -0.43 7.89
C GLY A 1122 37.64 -0.29 9.06
N ARG A 1123 37.79 0.71 9.95
CA ARG A 1123 36.92 0.90 11.14
C ARG A 1123 36.12 2.20 11.13
N VAL A 1124 36.36 3.10 10.17
CA VAL A 1124 35.81 4.47 10.15
C VAL A 1124 34.56 4.57 9.27
N HIS A 1125 33.47 5.10 9.84
CA HIS A 1125 32.18 5.25 9.17
C HIS A 1125 31.55 6.62 9.46
N THR A 1126 30.71 7.10 8.53
CA THR A 1126 29.78 8.19 8.83
C THR A 1126 28.60 7.67 9.65
N VAL A 1127 27.94 8.54 10.41
CA VAL A 1127 26.72 8.19 11.18
C VAL A 1127 25.64 7.57 10.29
N HIS A 1128 25.41 8.12 9.09
CA HIS A 1128 24.42 7.61 8.14
C HIS A 1128 24.78 6.22 7.59
N SER A 1129 26.05 5.96 7.28
CA SER A 1129 26.50 4.66 6.75
C SER A 1129 26.55 3.55 7.80
N PHE A 1130 26.65 3.91 9.09
CA PHE A 1130 26.63 2.99 10.22
C PHE A 1130 25.23 2.82 10.85
N GLN A 1131 24.21 3.48 10.30
CA GLN A 1131 22.85 3.41 10.83
C GLN A 1131 22.28 2.00 10.68
N GLY A 1132 21.63 1.50 11.74
CA GLY A 1132 21.12 0.12 11.80
C GLY A 1132 22.18 -0.92 12.19
N ARG A 1133 23.44 -0.51 12.28
CA ARG A 1133 24.54 -1.31 12.84
C ARG A 1133 24.84 -0.88 14.28
N GLU A 1134 25.61 -1.73 14.95
CA GLU A 1134 26.08 -1.55 16.32
C GLU A 1134 27.48 -2.19 16.45
N ALA A 1135 28.22 -1.83 17.50
CA ALA A 1135 29.50 -2.44 17.82
C ALA A 1135 29.69 -2.59 19.33
N HIS A 1136 30.56 -3.50 19.77
CA HIS A 1136 30.92 -3.61 21.19
C HIS A 1136 31.51 -2.31 21.72
N ARG A 1137 32.34 -1.66 20.90
CA ARG A 1137 33.07 -0.43 21.25
C ARG A 1137 32.89 0.60 20.14
N VAL A 1138 32.56 1.82 20.51
CA VAL A 1138 32.41 2.94 19.55
C VAL A 1138 33.21 4.14 20.04
N VAL A 1139 33.98 4.73 19.14
CA VAL A 1139 34.63 6.03 19.33
C VAL A 1139 33.97 7.05 18.42
N VAL A 1140 33.61 8.22 18.95
CA VAL A 1140 32.95 9.29 18.19
C VAL A 1140 33.84 10.53 18.19
N SER A 1141 34.16 11.05 17.00
CA SER A 1141 34.78 12.38 16.83
C SER A 1141 33.70 13.39 16.47
N LEU A 1142 33.50 14.39 17.34
CA LEU A 1142 32.46 15.42 17.22
C LEU A 1142 32.89 16.62 16.37
N VAL A 1143 34.20 16.83 16.23
CA VAL A 1143 34.87 17.82 15.38
C VAL A 1143 34.67 19.26 15.81
N ARG A 1144 33.43 19.69 16.07
CA ARG A 1144 33.04 21.11 16.17
C ARG A 1144 33.46 21.75 17.50
N SER A 1145 34.06 22.93 17.42
CA SER A 1145 34.51 23.70 18.59
C SER A 1145 34.35 25.22 18.45
N THR A 1146 33.86 25.72 17.30
CA THR A 1146 33.73 27.14 17.00
C THR A 1146 32.27 27.60 16.98
N VAL A 1147 31.98 28.70 17.67
CA VAL A 1147 30.67 29.34 17.68
C VAL A 1147 30.39 29.99 16.33
N ARG A 1148 29.27 29.63 15.70
CA ARG A 1148 28.82 30.17 14.41
C ARG A 1148 27.31 30.37 14.48
N GLY A 1149 26.84 31.62 14.52
CA GLY A 1149 25.41 31.96 14.45
C GLY A 1149 24.49 31.12 15.36
N ASN A 1150 23.60 30.30 14.77
CA ASN A 1150 22.65 29.45 15.51
C ASN A 1150 23.23 28.05 15.86
N THR A 1151 22.44 27.23 16.57
CA THR A 1151 22.83 25.86 16.98
C THR A 1151 23.32 25.01 15.80
N LEU A 1152 22.53 24.89 14.73
CA LEU A 1152 22.90 24.09 13.55
C LEU A 1152 24.16 24.63 12.86
N GLN A 1153 24.39 25.94 12.89
CA GLN A 1153 25.62 26.52 12.35
C GLN A 1153 26.82 26.25 13.25
N SER A 1154 26.67 26.25 14.58
CA SER A 1154 27.73 26.05 15.57
C SER A 1154 28.15 24.58 15.69
N VAL A 1155 27.19 23.65 15.70
CA VAL A 1155 27.45 22.21 15.87
C VAL A 1155 27.15 21.36 14.62
N GLY A 1156 26.68 21.95 13.52
CA GLY A 1156 26.40 21.21 12.28
C GLY A 1156 25.25 20.20 12.43
N HIS A 1157 25.35 19.07 11.71
CA HIS A 1157 24.28 18.04 11.68
C HIS A 1157 23.99 17.40 13.03
N VAL A 1158 24.94 17.39 13.96
CA VAL A 1158 24.71 16.89 15.32
C VAL A 1158 23.91 17.87 16.19
N GLY A 1159 23.45 19.01 15.67
CA GLY A 1159 22.44 19.84 16.34
C GLY A 1159 21.01 19.27 16.27
N HIS A 1160 20.78 18.23 15.47
CA HIS A 1160 19.50 17.51 15.41
C HIS A 1160 19.48 16.39 16.45
N GLY A 1161 18.44 16.37 17.31
CA GLY A 1161 18.29 15.39 18.40
C GLY A 1161 18.34 13.93 17.91
N GLU A 1162 17.78 13.65 16.73
CA GLU A 1162 17.80 12.33 16.11
C GLU A 1162 19.23 11.82 15.84
N MET A 1163 20.13 12.72 15.42
CA MET A 1163 21.53 12.37 15.15
C MET A 1163 22.30 12.10 16.45
N ILE A 1164 22.02 12.87 17.50
CA ILE A 1164 22.59 12.67 18.83
C ILE A 1164 22.15 11.30 19.36
N ASN A 1165 20.85 10.99 19.30
CA ASN A 1165 20.31 9.72 19.73
C ASN A 1165 20.93 8.53 18.97
N VAL A 1166 21.10 8.67 17.65
CA VAL A 1166 21.78 7.67 16.83
C VAL A 1166 23.23 7.49 17.27
N LEU A 1167 23.99 8.56 17.52
CA LEU A 1167 25.38 8.50 17.97
C LEU A 1167 25.53 7.78 19.32
N MET A 1168 24.69 8.14 20.29
CA MET A 1168 24.73 7.56 21.64
C MET A 1168 24.37 6.07 21.65
N SER A 1169 23.56 5.61 20.69
CA SER A 1169 22.96 4.26 20.70
C SER A 1169 23.67 3.19 19.85
N ARG A 1170 24.87 3.47 19.31
CA ARG A 1170 25.65 2.49 18.53
C ARG A 1170 26.55 1.58 19.36
N ALA A 1171 26.90 1.99 20.58
CA ALA A 1171 27.79 1.24 21.45
C ALA A 1171 27.02 0.25 22.32
N ARG A 1172 27.49 -1.00 22.40
CA ARG A 1172 26.98 -1.98 23.37
C ARG A 1172 27.65 -1.87 24.73
N ARG A 1173 28.99 -1.83 24.76
CA ARG A 1173 29.76 -1.95 26.02
C ARG A 1173 30.68 -0.76 26.33
N LEU A 1174 31.18 -0.04 25.32
CA LEU A 1174 32.03 1.15 25.50
C LEU A 1174 31.70 2.23 24.47
N LEU A 1175 31.39 3.42 24.94
CA LEU A 1175 31.26 4.64 24.14
C LEU A 1175 32.31 5.67 24.59
N VAL A 1176 33.19 6.07 23.66
CA VAL A 1176 34.14 7.17 23.88
C VAL A 1176 33.79 8.33 22.96
N MET A 1177 33.45 9.48 23.55
CA MET A 1177 33.20 10.73 22.84
C MET A 1177 34.48 11.58 22.86
N VAL A 1178 34.89 12.13 21.72
CA VAL A 1178 36.03 13.04 21.59
C VAL A 1178 35.53 14.36 21.03
N GLY A 1179 35.73 15.45 21.77
CA GLY A 1179 35.32 16.80 21.35
C GLY A 1179 35.17 17.79 22.50
N SER A 1180 34.88 19.05 22.16
CA SER A 1180 34.81 20.16 23.13
C SER A 1180 33.51 20.11 23.95
N LEU A 1181 33.58 19.63 25.19
CA LEU A 1181 32.42 19.45 26.04
C LEU A 1181 31.68 20.77 26.30
N SER A 1182 32.41 21.87 26.57
CA SER A 1182 31.77 23.16 26.85
C SER A 1182 31.05 23.72 25.62
N HIS A 1183 31.63 23.56 24.42
CA HIS A 1183 31.03 24.03 23.17
C HIS A 1183 29.68 23.36 22.92
N PHE A 1184 29.60 22.04 23.10
CA PHE A 1184 28.34 21.31 22.93
C PHE A 1184 27.33 21.62 24.04
N ALA A 1185 27.75 21.79 25.29
CA ALA A 1185 26.86 22.14 26.41
C ALA A 1185 26.23 23.54 26.25
N GLU A 1186 27.00 24.52 25.77
CA GLU A 1186 26.57 25.92 25.65
C GLU A 1186 25.85 26.20 24.33
N HIS A 1187 26.32 25.62 23.23
CA HIS A 1187 25.87 25.97 21.87
C HIS A 1187 25.14 24.84 21.13
N GLY A 1188 25.09 23.63 21.68
CA GLY A 1188 24.42 22.47 21.10
C GLY A 1188 22.90 22.41 21.30
N GLY A 1189 22.31 23.34 22.05
CA GLY A 1189 20.86 23.37 22.32
C GLY A 1189 20.45 22.56 23.56
N SER A 1190 19.13 22.35 23.74
CA SER A 1190 18.58 21.65 24.92
C SER A 1190 19.05 20.21 25.03
N ASP A 1191 19.10 19.50 23.90
CA ASP A 1191 19.38 18.06 23.86
C ASP A 1191 20.84 17.81 24.24
N TRP A 1192 21.79 18.56 23.67
CA TRP A 1192 23.20 18.47 24.05
C TRP A 1192 23.48 18.92 25.47
N ARG A 1193 22.76 19.94 25.98
CA ARG A 1193 22.88 20.32 27.40
C ARG A 1193 22.50 19.15 28.30
N LEU A 1194 21.36 18.53 28.03
CA LEU A 1194 20.91 17.37 28.80
C LEU A 1194 21.85 16.17 28.66
N VAL A 1195 22.35 15.89 27.45
CA VAL A 1195 23.33 14.82 27.22
C VAL A 1195 24.63 15.09 27.97
N THR A 1196 25.20 16.30 27.88
CA THR A 1196 26.46 16.65 28.56
C THR A 1196 26.31 16.66 30.08
N ASP A 1197 25.20 17.15 30.63
CA ASP A 1197 24.91 17.09 32.07
C ASP A 1197 24.75 15.63 32.55
N THR A 1198 24.12 14.78 31.74
CA THR A 1198 24.01 13.34 32.04
C THR A 1198 25.38 12.65 31.95
N VAL A 1199 26.20 12.97 30.94
CA VAL A 1199 27.58 12.43 30.82
C VAL A 1199 28.44 12.84 32.02
N LYS A 1200 28.34 14.09 32.51
CA LYS A 1200 29.06 14.52 33.72
C LYS A 1200 28.65 13.73 34.96
N ARG A 1201 27.40 13.25 35.02
CA ARG A 1201 26.86 12.53 36.18
C ARG A 1201 27.16 11.03 36.14
N PHE A 1202 27.05 10.41 34.97
CA PHE A 1202 27.11 8.95 34.80
C PHE A 1202 28.35 8.45 34.06
N GLY A 1203 29.02 9.32 33.30
CA GLY A 1203 30.22 9.01 32.54
C GLY A 1203 31.51 9.46 33.23
N HIS A 1204 32.63 9.17 32.60
CA HIS A 1204 33.95 9.63 33.00
C HIS A 1204 34.46 10.70 32.03
N VAL A 1205 34.63 11.94 32.50
CA VAL A 1205 35.18 13.04 31.69
C VAL A 1205 36.68 13.15 31.97
N VAL A 1206 37.48 13.16 30.90
CA VAL A 1206 38.95 13.26 30.96
C VAL A 1206 39.35 14.43 30.08
N HIS A 1207 40.11 15.39 30.62
CA HIS A 1207 40.66 16.46 29.78
C HIS A 1207 41.78 15.89 28.89
N ALA A 1208 41.79 16.25 27.60
CA ALA A 1208 42.79 15.73 26.66
C ALA A 1208 44.24 16.00 27.12
N ASP A 1209 44.48 17.13 27.80
CA ASP A 1209 45.77 17.49 28.39
C ASP A 1209 46.21 16.60 29.56
N GLU A 1210 45.27 15.92 30.23
CA GLU A 1210 45.57 14.99 31.34
C GLU A 1210 45.97 13.60 30.85
N TRP A 1211 45.72 13.30 29.56
CA TRP A 1211 46.08 12.01 28.93
C TRP A 1211 47.44 12.06 28.21
N GLU A 1212 47.88 13.25 27.78
CA GLU A 1212 49.24 13.43 27.23
C GLU A 1212 50.32 13.33 28.30
#